data_AF-A0A1A8B9Q6-F1
#
_entry.id   AF-A0A1A8B9Q6-F1
#
_cell.length_a   1.000
_cell.length_b   1.000
_cell.length_c   1.000
_cell.angle_alpha   90.00
_cell.angle_beta   90.00
_cell.angle_gamma   90.00
#
_symmetry.space_group_name_H-M   'P 1'
#
loop_
_entity.id
_entity.type
_entity.pdbx_description
1 polymer ?
#
loop_
_entity_poly.entity_id
_entity_poly.type
_entity_poly.pdbx_seq_one_letter_code
_entity_poly.pdbx_strand_id
1 'polypeptide(L)'
;MACMLLTNMNPPLSSPPTLENILLSELNTPNGHNLKQDIKSTVLTVHLYHWGKTRAGDDHLENTLTFPPGEYVAEELCITAAKACDITPVYCNLFGLMRESDQVWFPPNHVFKLHHTDNESLHLRIRYYFPGWYNGSNSCAHRYGLSKGMETPVMDDCVIAYLFAQWRSDFLSGRIQIPVSHEAQEECLGMAVLDMMRLAKESDLLPVDIYNNTSYKSLLPRCMQSHIQSYNLLTRKRIRYRFKKFIQQFSECKATVCNLKLKYLISLEMLLPSFYSEHFQVTDLSSQEATIIVNGNKGILWRKGTEEEGAEEVYCDFPEVIDISIKQGSKEGSAESRIVSLTRQDSQILELEFHSLSGALSFVSLVDGYYRLVADAHHYLCKEVAPPRLLECIQSCCHGPILMEFTVSKLRHSGNCQGLYILRCSPKEYDKYFMSFIVGYEAMVEYKHCPIVKTESGEFILSGTKRSFGSLRELMHCYQKEELRTEGHTFQLTRCCPPSPKDKTNLLVCRNNQVPEVALFPLLHKHISHMVFHKIRKEDLSFNESLGRGTFTKIVRGVRKELGDYGEVHQIDVVIKILDKAHCSFSESFFEAASMMSQLSHKHLLLNYGVCVCGDENMMVQEYGKFGSLDIYLRKKKNSVNITWKLEVAKQLAWAMHYLEDKHLVHGNVCAKNVLLIREEDRRTGSLPFIKLSDPGIGIAVLPKEGDKRSFVF
;
A
#
# COMPACT_ATOMS: atom_id res chain seq x y z
N MET A 1 26.77 -2.81 -16.87
CA MET A 1 27.51 -2.92 -15.60
C MET A 1 28.96 -2.67 -15.94
N ALA A 2 29.60 -1.70 -15.30
CA ALA A 2 30.93 -1.25 -15.68
C ALA A 2 31.97 -1.72 -14.63
N CYS A 3 33.15 -2.17 -15.10
CA CYS A 3 34.27 -2.58 -14.25
C CYS A 3 35.40 -1.54 -14.33
N MET A 4 36.07 -1.30 -13.21
CA MET A 4 37.10 -0.27 -13.09
C MET A 4 38.50 -0.87 -13.27
N LEU A 5 39.35 -0.19 -14.02
CA LEU A 5 40.77 -0.50 -14.14
C LEU A 5 41.59 0.71 -13.67
N LEU A 6 42.63 0.44 -12.88
CA LEU A 6 43.62 1.45 -12.48
C LEU A 6 44.62 1.65 -13.63
N THR A 7 45.07 2.89 -13.84
CA THR A 7 45.99 3.29 -14.93
C THR A 7 47.34 2.58 -14.92
N ASN A 8 47.71 1.89 -13.83
CA ASN A 8 48.98 1.16 -13.69
C ASN A 8 48.92 -0.36 -13.92
N MET A 9 47.91 -0.88 -14.62
CA MET A 9 47.87 -2.32 -14.96
C MET A 9 47.72 -2.53 -16.47
N ASN A 10 48.74 -3.12 -17.08
CA ASN A 10 48.71 -3.60 -18.46
C ASN A 10 47.57 -4.62 -18.67
N PRO A 11 46.93 -4.66 -19.85
CA PRO A 11 45.89 -5.63 -20.14
C PRO A 11 46.49 -7.05 -20.27
N PRO A 12 45.83 -8.13 -19.79
CA PRO A 12 46.25 -9.47 -20.14
C PRO A 12 45.81 -9.80 -21.57
N LEU A 13 46.76 -10.31 -22.36
CA LEU A 13 46.49 -11.06 -23.59
C LEU A 13 45.90 -12.45 -23.26
N SER A 14 45.06 -12.92 -24.18
CA SER A 14 44.66 -14.31 -24.48
C SER A 14 43.62 -15.01 -23.59
N SER A 15 42.61 -15.54 -24.28
CA SER A 15 41.73 -16.67 -23.91
C SER A 15 42.24 -17.95 -24.63
N PRO A 16 41.71 -19.18 -24.41
CA PRO A 16 41.00 -19.85 -23.30
C PRO A 16 41.73 -21.20 -22.91
N PRO A 17 41.16 -22.28 -22.27
CA PRO A 17 39.95 -23.03 -22.68
C PRO A 17 38.95 -23.42 -21.55
N THR A 18 37.74 -23.73 -21.99
CA THR A 18 36.68 -24.51 -21.32
C THR A 18 37.08 -25.99 -21.16
N LEU A 19 36.77 -26.63 -20.02
CA LEU A 19 36.25 -28.01 -20.01
C LEU A 19 35.61 -28.41 -18.66
N GLU A 20 34.47 -29.10 -18.79
CA GLU A 20 33.77 -29.89 -17.79
C GLU A 20 34.58 -31.09 -17.26
N ASN A 21 34.12 -31.60 -16.11
CA ASN A 21 34.24 -32.97 -15.58
C ASN A 21 35.62 -33.57 -15.31
N ILE A 22 35.95 -33.75 -14.01
CA ILE A 22 36.46 -35.04 -13.48
C ILE A 22 35.83 -35.31 -12.10
N LEU A 23 35.08 -36.41 -12.04
CA LEU A 23 34.62 -37.12 -10.85
C LEU A 23 35.74 -38.03 -10.30
N LEU A 24 35.76 -38.13 -8.96
CA LEU A 24 36.02 -39.32 -8.13
C LEU A 24 37.41 -40.00 -8.06
N SER A 25 37.59 -40.61 -6.87
CA SER A 25 38.69 -41.48 -6.37
C SER A 25 39.94 -40.72 -5.94
N GLU A 26 40.56 -40.91 -4.77
CA GLU A 26 40.62 -42.01 -3.79
C GLU A 26 41.49 -41.44 -2.61
N LEU A 27 41.34 -41.73 -1.31
CA LEU A 27 41.54 -43.01 -0.64
C LEU A 27 41.24 -42.87 0.87
N ASN A 28 40.64 -43.93 1.42
CA ASN A 28 40.40 -44.19 2.83
C ASN A 28 41.70 -44.37 3.63
N THR A 29 41.68 -44.05 4.93
CA THR A 29 42.10 -44.98 5.99
C THR A 29 41.39 -44.65 7.31
N PRO A 30 41.12 -45.67 8.16
CA PRO A 30 40.20 -45.58 9.28
C PRO A 30 40.93 -45.33 10.60
N ASN A 31 40.32 -44.59 11.52
CA ASN A 31 40.31 -44.90 12.95
C ASN A 31 39.33 -44.00 13.68
N GLY A 32 38.36 -44.64 14.34
CA GLY A 32 37.32 -43.97 15.10
C GLY A 32 37.85 -43.27 16.34
N HIS A 33 37.27 -42.12 16.62
CA HIS A 33 36.90 -41.73 17.97
C HIS A 33 35.63 -40.89 17.90
N ASN A 34 34.59 -41.39 18.56
CA ASN A 34 33.38 -40.66 18.90
C ASN A 34 33.74 -39.31 19.54
N LEU A 35 33.45 -38.21 18.84
CA LEU A 35 33.34 -36.89 19.43
C LEU A 35 31.97 -36.34 19.05
N LYS A 36 31.10 -36.40 20.08
CA LYS A 36 29.83 -35.71 20.28
C LYS A 36 29.54 -34.62 19.23
N GLN A 37 28.33 -34.71 18.67
CA GLN A 37 27.57 -33.54 18.22
C GLN A 37 27.73 -32.41 19.26
N ASP A 38 28.54 -31.41 18.93
CA ASP A 38 28.40 -30.09 19.53
C ASP A 38 27.02 -29.57 19.12
N ILE A 39 26.03 -29.80 19.98
CA ILE A 39 24.78 -29.06 19.92
C ILE A 39 25.19 -27.62 20.20
N LYS A 40 25.36 -26.82 19.14
CA LYS A 40 25.42 -25.36 19.27
C LYS A 40 24.18 -24.95 20.06
N SER A 41 24.37 -24.54 21.31
CA SER A 41 23.27 -24.10 22.17
C SER A 41 22.62 -22.88 21.51
N THR A 42 21.45 -23.03 20.89
CA THR A 42 20.67 -21.90 20.39
C THR A 42 20.16 -21.08 21.57
N VAL A 43 20.36 -19.76 21.53
CA VAL A 43 19.89 -18.85 22.59
C VAL A 43 19.00 -17.72 22.07
N LEU A 44 18.92 -17.57 20.75
CA LEU A 44 18.02 -16.63 20.08
C LEU A 44 17.34 -17.29 18.91
N THR A 45 16.03 -17.12 18.84
CA THR A 45 15.19 -17.59 17.74
C THR A 45 14.44 -16.41 17.13
N VAL A 46 14.53 -16.25 15.81
CA VAL A 46 13.74 -15.28 15.04
C VAL A 46 12.72 -16.03 14.19
N HIS A 47 11.45 -15.92 14.55
CA HIS A 47 10.32 -16.53 13.86
C HIS A 47 9.91 -15.72 12.63
N LEU A 48 9.63 -16.44 11.54
CA LEU A 48 9.22 -15.89 10.25
C LEU A 48 7.82 -16.38 9.88
N TYR A 49 6.96 -15.50 9.38
CA TYR A 49 5.60 -15.90 8.97
C TYR A 49 5.58 -16.51 7.56
N HIS A 50 6.53 -16.13 6.71
CA HIS A 50 6.65 -16.64 5.34
C HIS A 50 8.12 -16.73 4.93
N TRP A 51 8.52 -17.85 4.33
CA TRP A 51 9.86 -18.05 3.79
C TRP A 51 9.90 -17.70 2.29
N GLY A 52 11.08 -17.29 1.80
CA GLY A 52 11.32 -17.01 0.39
C GLY A 52 11.24 -18.25 -0.51
N LYS A 53 11.20 -18.07 -1.83
CA LYS A 53 11.18 -19.16 -2.82
C LYS A 53 12.54 -19.83 -3.00
N THR A 54 13.63 -19.18 -2.58
CA THR A 54 15.02 -19.58 -2.85
C THR A 54 15.53 -20.81 -2.07
N ARG A 55 14.74 -21.42 -1.16
CA ARG A 55 15.09 -22.68 -0.46
C ARG A 55 13.94 -23.69 -0.36
N ALA A 56 13.17 -23.89 -1.44
CA ALA A 56 12.11 -24.90 -1.49
C ALA A 56 12.62 -26.37 -1.53
N GLY A 57 13.69 -26.71 -0.80
CA GLY A 57 14.36 -28.01 -0.91
C GLY A 57 14.96 -28.61 0.37
N ASP A 58 14.87 -27.96 1.53
CA ASP A 58 15.29 -28.54 2.83
C ASP A 58 14.09 -28.60 3.80
N ASP A 59 14.06 -29.65 4.60
CA ASP A 59 12.94 -30.10 5.43
C ASP A 59 12.13 -29.00 6.16
N HIS A 60 10.81 -29.12 6.02
CA HIS A 60 9.74 -28.19 6.42
C HIS A 60 9.53 -27.92 7.92
N LEU A 61 10.51 -28.11 8.81
CA LEU A 61 10.13 -28.21 10.23
C LEU A 61 10.07 -26.90 11.03
N GLU A 62 10.85 -25.86 10.75
CA GLU A 62 10.75 -24.61 11.52
C GLU A 62 10.96 -23.36 10.67
N ASN A 63 9.93 -22.50 10.56
CA ASN A 63 10.03 -21.16 9.98
C ASN A 63 10.80 -20.21 10.91
N THR A 64 12.03 -20.57 11.27
CA THR A 64 12.83 -19.86 12.27
C THR A 64 14.28 -19.77 11.89
N LEU A 65 14.92 -18.65 12.27
CA LEU A 65 16.36 -18.50 12.25
C LEU A 65 16.89 -18.62 13.68
N THR A 66 17.93 -19.42 13.88
CA THR A 66 18.52 -19.67 15.18
C THR A 66 19.93 -19.09 15.26
N PHE A 67 20.25 -18.48 16.39
CA PHE A 67 21.54 -17.85 16.63
C PHE A 67 22.17 -18.36 17.94
N PRO A 68 23.50 -18.62 17.94
CA PRO A 68 24.24 -19.01 19.14
C PRO A 68 24.42 -17.81 20.10
N PRO A 69 25.07 -18.00 21.26
CA PRO A 69 25.43 -16.91 22.16
C PRO A 69 26.36 -15.90 21.48
N GLY A 70 26.16 -14.63 21.78
CA GLY A 70 26.86 -13.53 21.14
C GLY A 70 26.16 -12.20 21.32
N GLU A 71 26.71 -11.19 20.64
CA GLU A 71 26.10 -9.87 20.54
C GLU A 71 25.48 -9.69 19.15
N TYR A 72 24.20 -9.30 19.12
CA TYR A 72 23.44 -9.14 17.88
C TYR A 72 22.75 -7.79 17.84
N VAL A 73 22.91 -7.07 16.73
CA VAL A 73 22.18 -5.83 16.47
C VAL A 73 20.84 -6.15 15.83
N ALA A 74 19.76 -5.52 16.30
CA ALA A 74 18.41 -5.77 15.80
C ALA A 74 18.28 -5.55 14.28
N GLU A 75 18.91 -4.50 13.72
CA GLU A 75 18.92 -4.24 12.28
C GLU A 75 19.57 -5.39 11.48
N GLU A 76 20.68 -5.97 11.96
CA GLU A 76 21.37 -7.07 11.28
C GLU A 76 20.58 -8.39 11.32
N LEU A 77 19.90 -8.64 12.44
CA LEU A 77 18.94 -9.74 12.57
C LEU A 77 17.75 -9.55 11.62
N CYS A 78 17.19 -8.32 11.55
CA CYS A 78 16.15 -7.95 10.59
C CYS A 78 16.60 -8.19 9.14
N ILE A 79 17.81 -7.79 8.77
CA ILE A 79 18.34 -7.97 7.41
C ILE A 79 18.52 -9.46 7.08
N THR A 80 19.05 -10.23 8.03
CA THR A 80 19.22 -11.69 7.87
C THR A 80 17.87 -12.38 7.66
N ALA A 81 16.88 -12.00 8.46
CA ALA A 81 15.50 -12.47 8.34
C ALA A 81 14.85 -12.02 7.02
N ALA A 82 15.04 -10.76 6.62
CA ALA A 82 14.53 -10.23 5.36
C ALA A 82 15.11 -10.96 4.14
N LYS A 83 16.42 -11.27 4.15
CA LYS A 83 17.09 -12.09 3.13
C LYS A 83 16.46 -13.49 3.03
N ALA A 84 16.19 -14.14 4.16
CA ALA A 84 15.54 -15.46 4.18
C ALA A 84 14.11 -15.44 3.61
N CYS A 85 13.46 -14.28 3.62
CA CYS A 85 12.11 -14.06 3.11
C CYS A 85 12.06 -13.48 1.68
N ASP A 86 13.20 -13.40 0.98
CA ASP A 86 13.35 -12.71 -0.32
C ASP A 86 12.90 -11.23 -0.32
N ILE A 87 12.90 -10.57 0.85
CA ILE A 87 12.53 -9.16 0.98
C ILE A 87 13.72 -8.29 0.54
N THR A 88 13.50 -7.47 -0.50
CA THR A 88 14.56 -6.61 -1.04
C THR A 88 14.89 -5.41 -0.12
N PRO A 89 16.10 -4.84 -0.21
CA PRO A 89 16.50 -3.68 0.61
C PRO A 89 15.54 -2.49 0.58
N VAL A 90 14.79 -2.30 -0.52
CA VAL A 90 13.82 -1.21 -0.67
C VAL A 90 12.68 -1.29 0.36
N TYR A 91 12.29 -2.50 0.76
CA TYR A 91 11.15 -2.74 1.65
C TYR A 91 11.54 -3.18 3.06
N CYS A 92 12.83 -3.42 3.33
CA CYS A 92 13.32 -3.89 4.63
C CYS A 92 12.93 -2.96 5.78
N ASN A 93 12.87 -1.65 5.53
CA ASN A 93 12.50 -0.65 6.52
C ASN A 93 10.99 -0.64 6.88
N LEU A 94 10.18 -1.49 6.24
CA LEU A 94 8.80 -1.76 6.69
C LEU A 94 8.75 -2.76 7.85
N PHE A 95 9.86 -3.45 8.14
CA PHE A 95 9.94 -4.51 9.13
C PHE A 95 10.62 -4.08 10.43
N GLY A 96 10.31 -4.78 11.51
CA GLY A 96 10.97 -4.68 12.81
C GLY A 96 10.95 -6.02 13.55
N LEU A 97 11.67 -6.08 14.66
CA LEU A 97 11.65 -7.23 15.57
C LEU A 97 10.75 -6.92 16.76
N MET A 98 9.90 -7.89 17.10
CA MET A 98 8.99 -7.83 18.24
C MET A 98 9.19 -9.07 19.11
N ARG A 99 9.22 -8.89 20.43
CA ARG A 99 9.09 -10.01 21.38
C ARG A 99 7.60 -10.25 21.65
N GLU A 100 7.13 -11.47 21.45
CA GLU A 100 5.70 -11.78 21.58
C GLU A 100 5.21 -11.81 23.03
N SER A 101 6.07 -12.12 24.01
CA SER A 101 5.66 -12.27 25.41
C SER A 101 5.17 -10.97 26.05
N ASP A 102 5.74 -9.83 25.66
CA ASP A 102 5.44 -8.49 26.19
C ASP A 102 4.97 -7.50 25.10
N GLN A 103 4.88 -7.95 23.84
CA GLN A 103 4.49 -7.13 22.68
C GLN A 103 5.41 -5.90 22.46
N VAL A 104 6.66 -5.98 22.91
CA VAL A 104 7.64 -4.91 22.78
C VAL A 104 8.35 -5.00 21.43
N TRP A 105 8.43 -3.87 20.73
CA TRP A 105 9.26 -3.71 19.54
C TRP A 105 10.63 -3.16 19.91
N PHE A 106 11.66 -3.68 19.26
CA PHE A 106 13.04 -3.23 19.48
C PHE A 106 13.42 -2.15 18.46
N PRO A 107 14.12 -1.08 18.88
CA PRO A 107 14.71 -0.14 17.96
C PRO A 107 15.80 -0.84 17.12
N PRO A 108 16.06 -0.38 15.88
CA PRO A 108 16.98 -1.04 14.96
C PRO A 108 18.43 -1.10 15.47
N ASN A 109 18.83 -0.19 16.36
CA ASN A 109 20.14 -0.20 16.99
C ASN A 109 20.21 -0.99 18.32
N HIS A 110 19.13 -1.66 18.74
CA HIS A 110 19.16 -2.47 19.95
C HIS A 110 20.21 -3.59 19.84
N VAL A 111 20.96 -3.81 20.92
CA VAL A 111 21.99 -4.86 20.99
C VAL A 111 21.52 -5.94 21.97
N PHE A 112 21.21 -7.11 21.44
CA PHE A 112 20.96 -8.31 22.22
C PHE A 112 22.32 -8.89 22.66
N LYS A 113 22.53 -8.98 23.97
CA LYS A 113 23.72 -9.61 24.56
C LYS A 113 23.29 -10.92 25.20
N LEU A 114 23.61 -12.03 24.55
CA LEU A 114 23.07 -13.34 24.91
C LEU A 114 24.17 -14.31 25.33
N HIS A 115 23.98 -14.88 26.50
CA HIS A 115 24.81 -15.90 27.13
C HIS A 115 24.20 -17.29 26.94
N HIS A 116 24.95 -18.35 27.25
CA HIS A 116 24.53 -19.74 27.06
C HIS A 116 23.24 -20.15 27.81
N THR A 117 22.83 -19.39 28.84
CA THR A 117 21.62 -19.63 29.62
C THR A 117 20.39 -18.91 29.09
N ASP A 118 20.57 -17.98 28.15
CA ASP A 118 19.49 -17.13 27.66
C ASP A 118 18.64 -17.87 26.62
N ASN A 119 17.38 -17.45 26.50
CA ASN A 119 16.46 -17.96 25.50
C ASN A 119 15.54 -16.83 25.04
N GLU A 120 15.96 -16.11 24.00
CA GLU A 120 15.18 -15.06 23.36
C GLU A 120 14.40 -15.57 22.17
N SER A 121 13.15 -15.12 22.05
CA SER A 121 12.23 -15.46 20.97
C SER A 121 11.64 -14.18 20.40
N LEU A 122 12.02 -13.88 19.17
CA LEU A 122 11.66 -12.67 18.45
C LEU A 122 10.89 -13.04 17.18
N HIS A 123 10.07 -12.12 16.71
CA HIS A 123 9.32 -12.27 15.47
C HIS A 123 9.71 -11.15 14.51
N LEU A 124 10.10 -11.52 13.29
CA LEU A 124 10.19 -10.55 12.20
C LEU A 124 8.76 -10.19 11.79
N ARG A 125 8.42 -8.90 11.85
CA ARG A 125 7.06 -8.44 11.53
C ARG A 125 7.09 -7.16 10.73
N ILE A 126 6.14 -7.00 9.83
CA ILE A 126 5.82 -5.71 9.21
C ILE A 126 5.25 -4.84 10.32
N ARG A 127 5.94 -3.73 10.60
CA ARG A 127 5.59 -2.76 11.63
C ARG A 127 4.99 -1.50 11.01
N TYR A 128 5.59 -1.04 9.91
CA TYR A 128 5.20 0.20 9.24
C TYR A 128 4.22 -0.11 8.10
N TYR A 129 2.98 0.34 8.24
CA TYR A 129 1.89 0.03 7.33
C TYR A 129 1.13 1.29 6.91
N PHE A 130 0.70 1.34 5.65
CA PHE A 130 -0.09 2.43 5.10
C PHE A 130 -1.39 1.88 4.51
N PRO A 131 -2.58 2.13 5.11
CA PRO A 131 -3.85 1.61 4.59
C PRO A 131 -4.19 2.14 3.19
N GLY A 132 -5.01 1.39 2.45
CA GLY A 132 -5.46 1.77 1.12
C GLY A 132 -4.37 1.79 0.03
N TRP A 133 -3.24 1.11 0.23
CA TRP A 133 -2.07 1.05 -0.68
C TRP A 133 -2.29 0.25 -1.97
N TYR A 134 -3.38 -0.51 -2.05
CA TYR A 134 -3.66 -1.50 -3.09
C TYR A 134 -4.51 -0.96 -4.25
N ASN A 135 -4.99 0.28 -4.17
CA ASN A 135 -5.99 0.86 -5.08
C ASN A 135 -5.38 1.56 -6.31
N GLY A 136 -4.47 0.93 -7.06
CA GLY A 136 -3.99 1.43 -8.37
C GLY A 136 -3.83 2.96 -8.48
N SER A 137 -4.50 3.59 -9.45
CA SER A 137 -4.49 5.04 -9.71
C SER A 137 -5.18 5.91 -8.63
N ASN A 138 -5.96 5.31 -7.73
CA ASN A 138 -6.66 5.96 -6.62
C ASN A 138 -6.09 5.53 -5.26
N SER A 139 -4.87 4.98 -5.22
CA SER A 139 -4.26 4.48 -4.00
C SER A 139 -4.06 5.61 -3.00
N CYS A 140 -4.48 5.40 -1.76
CA CYS A 140 -4.28 6.36 -0.67
C CYS A 140 -2.80 6.49 -0.31
N ALA A 141 -1.99 5.49 -0.64
CA ALA A 141 -0.56 5.45 -0.40
C ALA A 141 0.20 4.80 -1.57
N HIS A 142 1.27 5.45 -2.02
CA HIS A 142 2.14 4.93 -3.08
C HIS A 142 3.56 5.48 -2.91
N ARG A 143 4.55 4.79 -3.47
CA ARG A 143 5.94 5.28 -3.50
C ARG A 143 6.13 6.26 -4.65
N TYR A 144 6.94 7.31 -4.44
CA TYR A 144 7.18 8.30 -5.48
C TYR A 144 7.81 7.68 -6.74
N GLY A 145 7.29 8.09 -7.90
CA GLY A 145 7.93 7.93 -9.20
C GLY A 145 8.61 9.22 -9.65
N LEU A 146 9.41 9.15 -10.72
CA LEU A 146 10.05 10.35 -11.30
C LEU A 146 9.06 11.37 -11.88
N SER A 147 7.94 10.87 -12.38
CA SER A 147 6.87 11.68 -12.96
C SER A 147 5.52 11.09 -12.57
N LYS A 148 4.48 11.92 -12.66
CA LYS A 148 3.09 11.49 -12.43
C LYS A 148 2.74 10.32 -13.36
N GLY A 149 2.19 9.24 -12.81
CA GLY A 149 1.90 7.99 -13.53
C GLY A 149 3.00 6.92 -13.45
N MET A 150 4.16 7.23 -12.85
CA MET A 150 5.24 6.26 -12.58
C MET A 150 5.32 5.88 -11.09
N GLU A 151 4.27 6.12 -10.32
CA GLU A 151 4.19 5.73 -8.92
C GLU A 151 4.28 4.20 -8.79
N THR A 152 4.96 3.74 -7.75
CA THR A 152 5.09 2.30 -7.48
C THR A 152 4.29 1.89 -6.24
N PRO A 153 3.81 0.64 -6.17
CA PRO A 153 3.14 0.15 -4.97
C PRO A 153 4.04 0.26 -3.73
N VAL A 154 3.41 0.46 -2.56
CA VAL A 154 4.13 0.53 -1.27
C VAL A 154 4.88 -0.78 -0.97
N MET A 155 4.32 -1.91 -1.41
CA MET A 155 4.78 -3.26 -1.14
C MET A 155 4.93 -4.05 -2.45
N ASP A 156 5.91 -4.96 -2.50
CA ASP A 156 6.03 -5.95 -3.58
C ASP A 156 5.33 -7.27 -3.22
N ASP A 157 5.33 -8.23 -4.15
CA ASP A 157 4.68 -9.53 -3.96
C ASP A 157 5.22 -10.32 -2.74
N CYS A 158 6.52 -10.20 -2.43
CA CYS A 158 7.13 -10.90 -1.31
C CYS A 158 6.66 -10.32 0.03
N VAL A 159 6.61 -8.99 0.13
CA VAL A 159 6.08 -8.28 1.30
C VAL A 159 4.60 -8.56 1.48
N ILE A 160 3.81 -8.61 0.40
CA ILE A 160 2.38 -8.94 0.44
C ILE A 160 2.15 -10.37 0.95
N ALA A 161 2.96 -11.33 0.47
CA ALA A 161 2.88 -12.70 0.93
C ALA A 161 3.22 -12.83 2.43
N TYR A 162 4.24 -12.10 2.89
CA TYR A 162 4.61 -12.03 4.30
C TYR A 162 3.51 -11.40 5.15
N LEU A 163 2.97 -10.25 4.72
CA LEU A 163 1.89 -9.54 5.40
C LEU A 163 0.65 -10.43 5.54
N PHE A 164 0.27 -11.13 4.47
CA PHE A 164 -0.83 -12.08 4.50
C PHE A 164 -0.60 -13.16 5.58
N ALA A 165 0.58 -13.77 5.61
CA ALA A 165 0.87 -14.81 6.59
C ALA A 165 0.87 -14.28 8.04
N GLN A 166 1.43 -13.09 8.26
CA GLN A 166 1.43 -12.40 9.55
C GLN A 166 0.01 -12.10 10.02
N TRP A 167 -0.78 -11.38 9.23
CA TRP A 167 -2.12 -10.96 9.60
C TRP A 167 -3.08 -12.13 9.74
N ARG A 168 -2.96 -13.15 8.87
CA ARG A 168 -3.71 -14.40 9.01
C ARG A 168 -3.38 -15.11 10.33
N SER A 169 -2.10 -15.17 10.71
CA SER A 169 -1.69 -15.76 11.98
C SER A 169 -2.32 -15.02 13.16
N ASP A 170 -2.29 -13.68 13.15
CA ASP A 170 -2.85 -12.86 14.23
C ASP A 170 -4.38 -12.97 14.31
N PHE A 171 -5.06 -12.99 13.15
CA PHE A 171 -6.50 -13.19 13.03
C PHE A 171 -6.95 -14.56 13.57
N LEU A 172 -6.27 -15.64 13.20
CA LEU A 172 -6.64 -17.00 13.61
C LEU A 172 -6.30 -17.29 15.07
N SER A 173 -5.16 -16.81 15.55
CA SER A 173 -4.72 -16.99 16.95
C SER A 173 -5.59 -16.21 17.94
N GLY A 174 -6.30 -15.17 17.47
CA GLY A 174 -7.11 -14.30 18.31
C GLY A 174 -6.29 -13.25 19.05
N ARG A 175 -5.09 -12.91 18.55
CA ARG A 175 -4.27 -11.81 19.11
C ARG A 175 -5.01 -10.47 19.05
N ILE A 176 -5.81 -10.28 18.01
CA ILE A 176 -6.64 -9.09 17.85
C ILE A 176 -8.08 -9.48 18.12
N GLN A 177 -8.72 -8.75 19.03
CA GLN A 177 -10.11 -8.98 19.36
C GLN A 177 -11.01 -8.55 18.20
N ILE A 178 -12.00 -9.40 17.89
CA ILE A 178 -12.94 -9.17 16.81
C ILE A 178 -14.33 -9.07 17.44
N PRO A 179 -15.11 -8.03 17.09
CA PRO A 179 -16.46 -7.89 17.60
C PRO A 179 -17.29 -9.12 17.20
N VAL A 180 -18.01 -9.68 18.17
CA VAL A 180 -18.87 -10.83 17.94
C VAL A 180 -20.25 -10.34 17.51
N SER A 181 -20.36 -9.93 16.24
CA SER A 181 -21.61 -9.50 15.61
C SER A 181 -21.97 -10.43 14.44
N HIS A 182 -23.23 -10.37 13.99
CA HIS A 182 -23.67 -11.13 12.81
C HIS A 182 -22.90 -10.71 11.54
N GLU A 183 -22.66 -9.42 11.37
CA GLU A 183 -21.89 -8.86 10.25
C GLU A 183 -20.43 -9.35 10.29
N ALA A 184 -19.78 -9.27 11.45
CA ALA A 184 -18.41 -9.77 11.61
C ALA A 184 -18.30 -11.28 11.37
N GLN A 185 -19.34 -12.05 11.74
CA GLN A 185 -19.40 -13.47 11.43
C GLN A 185 -19.47 -13.73 9.92
N GLU A 186 -20.29 -12.99 9.18
CA GLU A 186 -20.39 -13.15 7.72
C GLU A 186 -19.07 -12.77 7.03
N GLU A 187 -18.43 -11.69 7.45
CA GLU A 187 -17.09 -11.30 6.97
C GLU A 187 -16.05 -12.37 7.27
N CYS A 188 -16.00 -12.90 8.50
CA CYS A 188 -15.07 -13.98 8.87
C CYS A 188 -15.30 -15.25 8.05
N LEU A 189 -16.56 -15.59 7.74
CA LEU A 189 -16.88 -16.72 6.86
C LEU A 189 -16.42 -16.45 5.42
N GLY A 190 -16.56 -15.23 4.92
CA GLY A 190 -16.01 -14.81 3.63
C GLY A 190 -14.49 -14.94 3.57
N MET A 191 -13.81 -14.52 4.63
CA MET A 191 -12.35 -14.67 4.80
C MET A 191 -11.91 -16.13 4.80
N ALA A 192 -12.65 -17.01 5.48
CA ALA A 192 -12.40 -18.45 5.45
C ALA A 192 -12.60 -19.07 4.05
N VAL A 193 -13.55 -18.55 3.24
CA VAL A 193 -13.69 -18.96 1.82
C VAL A 193 -12.46 -18.56 1.02
N LEU A 194 -12.00 -17.31 1.13
CA LEU A 194 -10.80 -16.82 0.44
C LEU A 194 -9.57 -17.66 0.79
N ASP A 195 -9.37 -17.95 2.07
CA ASP A 195 -8.24 -18.74 2.56
C ASP A 195 -8.31 -20.21 2.10
N MET A 196 -9.51 -20.80 2.06
CA MET A 196 -9.69 -22.15 1.54
C MET A 196 -9.44 -22.22 0.02
N MET A 197 -9.89 -21.21 -0.74
CA MET A 197 -9.58 -21.11 -2.16
C MET A 197 -8.08 -20.91 -2.40
N ARG A 198 -7.41 -20.15 -1.55
CA ARG A 198 -5.95 -19.99 -1.59
C ARG A 198 -5.26 -21.33 -1.40
N LEU A 199 -5.59 -22.07 -0.33
CA LEU A 199 -5.02 -23.39 -0.05
C LEU A 199 -5.20 -24.35 -1.24
N ALA A 200 -6.38 -24.33 -1.86
CA ALA A 200 -6.68 -25.12 -3.05
C ALA A 200 -5.75 -24.77 -4.22
N LYS A 201 -5.58 -23.47 -4.51
CA LYS A 201 -4.70 -22.99 -5.59
C LYS A 201 -3.21 -23.22 -5.32
N GLU A 202 -2.76 -23.09 -4.07
CA GLU A 202 -1.36 -23.35 -3.69
C GLU A 202 -1.02 -24.84 -3.70
N SER A 203 -1.99 -25.72 -3.42
CA SER A 203 -1.81 -27.17 -3.42
C SER A 203 -2.18 -27.84 -4.75
N ASP A 204 -2.59 -27.05 -5.76
CA ASP A 204 -3.15 -27.52 -7.03
C ASP A 204 -4.30 -28.55 -6.88
N LEU A 205 -5.19 -28.30 -5.91
CA LEU A 205 -6.36 -29.13 -5.61
C LEU A 205 -7.66 -28.35 -5.86
N LEU A 206 -8.80 -29.05 -5.94
CA LEU A 206 -10.09 -28.38 -6.01
C LEU A 206 -10.49 -27.84 -4.62
N PRO A 207 -11.15 -26.67 -4.53
CA PRO A 207 -11.63 -26.12 -3.25
C PRO A 207 -12.52 -27.08 -2.45
N VAL A 208 -13.26 -27.95 -3.12
CA VAL A 208 -14.12 -28.97 -2.50
C VAL A 208 -13.30 -30.05 -1.79
N ASP A 209 -12.12 -30.41 -2.32
CA ASP A 209 -11.24 -31.41 -1.71
C ASP A 209 -10.62 -30.87 -0.42
N ILE A 210 -10.17 -29.61 -0.44
CA ILE A 210 -9.69 -28.92 0.76
C ILE A 210 -10.81 -28.85 1.82
N TYR A 211 -12.04 -28.51 1.43
CA TYR A 211 -13.18 -28.45 2.35
C TYR A 211 -13.49 -29.80 3.01
N ASN A 212 -13.33 -30.91 2.29
CA ASN A 212 -13.57 -32.24 2.83
C ASN A 212 -12.49 -32.65 3.84
N ASN A 213 -11.24 -32.23 3.63
CA ASN A 213 -10.11 -32.58 4.47
C ASN A 213 -9.88 -31.60 5.64
N THR A 214 -10.29 -30.34 5.49
CA THR A 214 -10.06 -29.26 6.47
C THR A 214 -11.36 -28.62 6.90
N SER A 215 -11.59 -28.54 8.21
CA SER A 215 -12.78 -27.84 8.73
C SER A 215 -12.68 -26.34 8.47
N TYR A 216 -13.72 -25.74 7.87
CA TYR A 216 -13.79 -24.27 7.70
C TYR A 216 -13.59 -23.49 9.02
N LYS A 217 -13.96 -24.10 10.16
CA LYS A 217 -13.78 -23.48 11.48
C LYS A 217 -12.32 -23.24 11.84
N SER A 218 -11.38 -24.06 11.33
CA SER A 218 -9.94 -23.85 11.55
C SER A 218 -9.40 -22.59 10.87
N LEU A 219 -10.15 -22.04 9.90
CA LEU A 219 -9.84 -20.81 9.16
C LEU A 219 -10.59 -19.60 9.74
N LEU A 220 -11.19 -19.76 10.92
CA LEU A 220 -11.88 -18.70 11.65
C LEU A 220 -11.11 -18.32 12.93
N PRO A 221 -11.28 -17.09 13.44
CA PRO A 221 -10.76 -16.65 14.74
C PRO A 221 -11.32 -17.50 15.88
N ARG A 222 -10.53 -17.70 16.96
CA ARG A 222 -10.95 -18.50 18.13
C ARG A 222 -12.27 -18.02 18.76
N CYS A 223 -12.50 -16.71 18.83
CA CYS A 223 -13.76 -16.14 19.33
C CYS A 223 -14.95 -16.56 18.45
N MET A 224 -14.79 -16.50 17.14
CA MET A 224 -15.84 -16.85 16.17
C MET A 224 -16.09 -18.35 16.11
N GLN A 225 -15.04 -19.17 16.26
CA GLN A 225 -15.17 -20.62 16.42
C GLN A 225 -16.04 -20.97 17.64
N SER A 226 -15.78 -20.31 18.77
CA SER A 226 -16.52 -20.50 20.02
C SER A 226 -17.97 -20.04 19.88
N HIS A 227 -18.20 -18.89 19.22
CA HIS A 227 -19.55 -18.37 18.96
C HIS A 227 -20.39 -19.29 18.05
N ILE A 228 -19.81 -19.80 16.97
CA ILE A 228 -20.50 -20.78 16.11
C ILE A 228 -20.79 -22.07 16.88
N GLN A 229 -19.89 -22.48 17.76
CA GLN A 229 -20.06 -23.69 18.58
C GLN A 229 -21.19 -23.55 19.61
N SER A 230 -21.48 -22.33 20.10
CA SER A 230 -22.61 -22.09 21.01
C SER A 230 -23.99 -22.16 20.34
N TYR A 231 -24.07 -22.13 19.01
CA TYR A 231 -25.35 -22.30 18.32
C TYR A 231 -25.90 -23.73 18.38
N ASN A 232 -27.23 -23.83 18.28
CA ASN A 232 -27.92 -25.11 18.16
C ASN A 232 -27.47 -25.91 16.90
N LEU A 233 -27.71 -27.22 16.92
CA LEU A 233 -27.28 -28.14 15.85
C LEU A 233 -27.82 -27.78 14.46
N LEU A 234 -29.06 -27.27 14.37
CA LEU A 234 -29.69 -26.93 13.10
C LEU A 234 -29.02 -25.70 12.47
N THR A 235 -28.78 -24.65 13.27
CA THR A 235 -28.07 -23.45 12.82
C THR A 235 -26.65 -23.79 12.36
N ARG A 236 -25.91 -24.60 13.11
CA ARG A 236 -24.57 -25.05 12.71
C ARG A 236 -24.58 -25.84 11.38
N LYS A 237 -25.58 -26.71 11.17
CA LYS A 237 -25.77 -27.41 9.88
C LYS A 237 -26.08 -26.44 8.74
N ARG A 238 -26.92 -25.43 8.96
CA ARG A 238 -27.25 -24.40 7.96
C ARG A 238 -26.02 -23.58 7.56
N ILE A 239 -25.21 -23.15 8.53
CA ILE A 239 -23.95 -22.42 8.26
C ILE A 239 -23.02 -23.29 7.40
N ARG A 240 -22.80 -24.55 7.81
CA ARG A 240 -21.95 -25.49 7.05
C ARG A 240 -22.46 -25.73 5.63
N TYR A 241 -23.78 -25.88 5.46
CA TYR A 241 -24.40 -26.04 4.14
C TYR A 241 -24.20 -24.81 3.26
N ARG A 242 -24.46 -23.60 3.77
CA ARG A 242 -24.26 -22.34 3.04
C ARG A 242 -22.79 -22.15 2.66
N PHE A 243 -21.87 -22.44 3.57
CA PHE A 243 -20.43 -22.38 3.30
C PHE A 243 -20.01 -23.32 2.16
N LYS A 244 -20.46 -24.59 2.19
CA LYS A 244 -20.18 -25.55 1.12
C LYS A 244 -20.71 -25.06 -0.23
N LYS A 245 -21.93 -24.50 -0.26
CA LYS A 245 -22.53 -23.96 -1.49
C LYS A 245 -21.69 -22.82 -2.08
N PHE A 246 -21.17 -21.92 -1.25
CA PHE A 246 -20.25 -20.87 -1.72
C PHE A 246 -18.96 -21.44 -2.30
N ILE A 247 -18.32 -22.40 -1.63
CA ILE A 247 -17.10 -23.06 -2.15
C ILE A 247 -17.33 -23.69 -3.52
N GLN A 248 -18.50 -24.33 -3.73
CA GLN A 248 -18.86 -24.90 -5.03
C GLN A 248 -19.06 -23.83 -6.10
N GLN A 249 -19.73 -22.72 -5.78
CA GLN A 249 -19.97 -21.61 -6.71
C GLN A 249 -18.68 -20.91 -7.16
N PHE A 250 -17.68 -20.81 -6.28
CA PHE A 250 -16.42 -20.14 -6.59
C PHE A 250 -15.34 -21.06 -7.16
N SER A 251 -15.64 -22.34 -7.38
CA SER A 251 -14.67 -23.30 -7.96
C SER A 251 -14.23 -22.93 -9.39
N GLU A 252 -15.08 -22.23 -10.15
CA GLU A 252 -14.79 -21.75 -11.50
C GLU A 252 -14.10 -20.36 -11.52
N CYS A 253 -13.81 -19.76 -10.35
CA CYS A 253 -13.21 -18.45 -10.27
C CYS A 253 -11.76 -18.45 -10.79
N LYS A 254 -11.43 -17.53 -11.71
CA LYS A 254 -10.10 -17.35 -12.31
C LYS A 254 -9.10 -16.56 -11.44
N ALA A 255 -9.40 -16.34 -10.16
CA ALA A 255 -8.53 -15.57 -9.27
C ALA A 255 -7.17 -16.26 -9.05
N THR A 256 -6.09 -15.48 -9.08
CA THR A 256 -4.75 -15.96 -8.72
C THR A 256 -4.57 -16.03 -7.21
N VAL A 257 -3.57 -16.76 -6.73
CA VAL A 257 -3.19 -16.80 -5.30
C VAL A 257 -2.92 -15.40 -4.76
N CYS A 258 -2.24 -14.56 -5.54
CA CYS A 258 -1.97 -13.17 -5.16
C CYS A 258 -3.27 -12.38 -4.98
N ASN A 259 -4.24 -12.50 -5.90
CA ASN A 259 -5.53 -11.82 -5.78
C ASN A 259 -6.31 -12.27 -4.53
N LEU A 260 -6.25 -13.56 -4.18
CA LEU A 260 -6.91 -14.10 -2.99
C LEU A 260 -6.28 -13.57 -1.71
N LYS A 261 -4.94 -13.57 -1.61
CA LYS A 261 -4.21 -12.98 -0.48
C LYS A 261 -4.49 -11.48 -0.34
N LEU A 262 -4.47 -10.76 -1.46
CA LEU A 262 -4.76 -9.33 -1.48
C LEU A 262 -6.19 -9.05 -1.03
N LYS A 263 -7.19 -9.76 -1.57
CA LYS A 263 -8.59 -9.56 -1.16
C LYS A 263 -8.79 -9.88 0.32
N TYR A 264 -8.11 -10.91 0.85
CA TYR A 264 -8.11 -11.23 2.27
C TYR A 264 -7.57 -10.06 3.10
N LEU A 265 -6.41 -9.51 2.75
CA LEU A 265 -5.82 -8.35 3.43
C LEU A 265 -6.75 -7.13 3.41
N ILE A 266 -7.35 -6.81 2.27
CA ILE A 266 -8.31 -5.71 2.12
C ILE A 266 -9.52 -5.89 3.04
N SER A 267 -10.10 -7.09 3.06
CA SER A 267 -11.22 -7.40 3.93
C SER A 267 -10.85 -7.31 5.42
N LEU A 268 -9.63 -7.72 5.78
CA LEU A 268 -9.16 -7.65 7.17
C LEU A 268 -8.88 -6.20 7.62
N GLU A 269 -8.29 -5.37 6.74
CA GLU A 269 -8.08 -3.94 6.98
C GLU A 269 -9.40 -3.21 7.27
N MET A 270 -10.46 -3.53 6.51
CA MET A 270 -11.78 -2.94 6.69
C MET A 270 -12.48 -3.43 7.96
N LEU A 271 -12.30 -4.70 8.33
CA LEU A 271 -12.92 -5.27 9.52
C LEU A 271 -12.28 -4.71 10.80
N LEU A 272 -10.96 -4.49 10.81
CA LEU A 272 -10.19 -4.22 12.03
C LEU A 272 -9.11 -3.15 11.80
N PRO A 273 -9.44 -1.86 11.98
CA PRO A 273 -8.48 -0.76 11.89
C PRO A 273 -7.31 -0.85 12.91
N SER A 274 -7.45 -1.67 13.96
CA SER A 274 -6.42 -1.91 14.97
C SER A 274 -5.19 -2.64 14.43
N PHE A 275 -5.27 -3.36 13.29
CA PHE A 275 -4.14 -4.12 12.72
C PHE A 275 -2.91 -3.27 12.35
N TYR A 276 -3.12 -1.97 12.13
CA TYR A 276 -2.07 -1.06 11.65
C TYR A 276 -1.94 0.20 12.51
N SER A 277 -2.37 0.13 13.78
CA SER A 277 -2.14 1.19 14.77
C SER A 277 -1.47 0.61 16.01
N GLU A 278 -0.49 1.33 16.54
CA GLU A 278 0.13 1.01 17.84
C GLU A 278 -0.36 2.01 18.88
N HIS A 279 -0.69 1.51 20.06
CA HIS A 279 -1.29 2.28 21.17
C HIS A 279 -0.32 2.24 22.36
N PHE A 280 -0.03 3.41 22.93
CA PHE A 280 0.89 3.56 24.05
C PHE A 280 0.19 4.27 25.21
N GLN A 281 0.14 3.61 26.36
CA GLN A 281 -0.34 4.22 27.59
C GLN A 281 0.76 5.07 28.22
N VAL A 282 0.47 6.35 28.41
CA VAL A 282 1.40 7.37 28.88
C VAL A 282 0.73 8.28 29.90
N THR A 283 1.56 9.04 30.62
CA THR A 283 1.08 10.12 31.50
C THR A 283 1.54 11.47 30.94
N ASP A 284 0.60 12.41 30.84
CA ASP A 284 0.89 13.80 30.45
C ASP A 284 1.51 14.59 31.62
N LEU A 285 2.06 15.78 31.36
CA LEU A 285 2.62 16.70 32.35
C LEU A 285 1.63 17.07 33.47
N SER A 286 0.32 17.01 33.18
CA SER A 286 -0.76 17.17 34.15
C SER A 286 -0.97 15.96 35.06
N SER A 287 -0.14 14.91 34.93
CA SER A 287 -0.27 13.60 35.60
C SER A 287 -1.59 12.88 35.29
N GLN A 288 -2.20 13.18 34.14
CA GLN A 288 -3.38 12.48 33.62
C GLN A 288 -2.95 11.35 32.68
N GLU A 289 -3.65 10.22 32.75
CA GLU A 289 -3.47 9.13 31.80
C GLU A 289 -3.98 9.52 30.41
N ALA A 290 -3.18 9.19 29.40
CA ALA A 290 -3.50 9.39 28.00
C ALA A 290 -3.03 8.19 27.18
N THR A 291 -3.71 7.95 26.07
CA THR A 291 -3.29 6.97 25.07
C THR A 291 -2.79 7.69 23.83
N ILE A 292 -1.54 7.43 23.46
CA ILE A 292 -0.98 7.86 22.17
C ILE A 292 -1.23 6.77 21.15
N ILE A 293 -1.73 7.16 19.98
CA ILE A 293 -2.06 6.26 18.89
C ILE A 293 -1.22 6.69 17.68
N VAL A 294 -0.42 5.78 17.14
CA VAL A 294 0.41 6.06 15.97
C VAL A 294 -0.09 5.28 14.77
N ASN A 295 -0.30 5.98 13.67
CA ASN A 295 -0.86 5.43 12.44
C ASN A 295 -0.14 5.99 11.21
N GLY A 296 0.25 5.13 10.26
CA GLY A 296 0.96 5.56 9.06
C GLY A 296 0.22 6.61 8.21
N ASN A 297 -1.11 6.59 8.17
CA ASN A 297 -1.91 7.53 7.39
C ASN A 297 -2.29 8.81 8.16
N LYS A 298 -2.59 8.70 9.47
CA LYS A 298 -3.10 9.82 10.28
C LYS A 298 -2.02 10.53 11.11
N GLY A 299 -0.80 9.99 11.22
CA GLY A 299 0.27 10.57 12.03
C GLY A 299 0.19 10.12 13.49
N ILE A 300 0.45 11.06 14.39
CA ILE A 300 0.42 10.89 15.85
C ILE A 300 -0.90 11.46 16.35
N LEU A 301 -1.69 10.61 17.00
CA LEU A 301 -2.95 10.98 17.64
C LEU A 301 -2.84 10.77 19.15
N TRP A 302 -3.74 11.43 19.88
CA TRP A 302 -3.88 11.25 21.32
C TRP A 302 -5.35 11.12 21.72
N ARG A 303 -5.56 10.45 22.85
CA ARG A 303 -6.84 10.37 23.54
C ARG A 303 -6.59 10.62 25.02
N LYS A 304 -7.29 11.59 25.61
CA LYS A 304 -7.21 11.92 27.04
C LYS A 304 -8.31 11.19 27.82
N GLY A 305 -7.96 10.62 28.98
CA GLY A 305 -8.90 9.95 29.88
C GLY A 305 -8.90 8.42 29.80
N THR A 306 -9.50 7.78 30.80
CA THR A 306 -9.63 6.33 30.95
C THR A 306 -10.87 5.80 30.21
N GLU A 307 -10.66 5.05 29.12
CA GLU A 307 -11.62 4.25 28.33
C GLU A 307 -12.72 4.97 27.52
N GLU A 308 -12.83 4.56 26.24
CA GLU A 308 -13.86 4.73 25.18
C GLU A 308 -14.62 6.07 24.94
N GLU A 309 -14.59 7.07 25.83
CA GLU A 309 -15.39 8.30 25.69
C GLU A 309 -14.65 9.48 25.04
N GLY A 310 -13.32 9.43 24.96
CA GLY A 310 -12.50 10.49 24.36
C GLY A 310 -12.42 10.41 22.83
N ALA A 311 -12.75 11.51 22.14
CA ALA A 311 -12.51 11.62 20.71
C ALA A 311 -11.00 11.50 20.39
N GLU A 312 -10.66 10.76 19.35
CA GLU A 312 -9.28 10.73 18.82
C GLU A 312 -8.96 12.08 18.19
N GLU A 313 -7.97 12.76 18.74
CA GLU A 313 -7.50 14.04 18.22
C GLU A 313 -6.13 13.84 17.56
N VAL A 314 -5.93 14.45 16.40
CA VAL A 314 -4.63 14.46 15.73
C VAL A 314 -3.73 15.45 16.44
N TYR A 315 -2.58 14.98 16.95
CA TYR A 315 -1.57 15.84 17.54
C TYR A 315 -0.71 16.48 16.44
N CYS A 316 -0.06 15.66 15.61
CA CYS A 316 0.68 16.13 14.44
C CYS A 316 0.95 14.99 13.44
N ASP A 317 1.28 15.36 12.20
CA ASP A 317 1.81 14.41 11.23
C ASP A 317 3.34 14.23 11.37
N PHE A 318 3.88 13.14 10.83
CA PHE A 318 5.32 12.83 10.95
C PHE A 318 6.23 13.92 10.35
N PRO A 319 5.97 14.49 9.15
CA PRO A 319 6.84 15.52 8.58
C PRO A 319 6.93 16.82 9.39
N GLU A 320 6.04 17.02 10.37
CA GLU A 320 6.05 18.18 11.28
C GLU A 320 7.04 18.03 12.44
N VAL A 321 7.51 16.81 12.71
CA VAL A 321 8.45 16.53 13.80
C VAL A 321 9.87 16.92 13.39
N ILE A 322 10.57 17.65 14.27
CA ILE A 322 11.96 18.07 14.06
C ILE A 322 12.93 17.12 14.78
N ASP A 323 12.67 16.87 16.06
CA ASP A 323 13.53 16.05 16.91
C ASP A 323 12.71 15.38 18.02
N ILE A 324 13.24 14.28 18.53
CA ILE A 324 12.71 13.59 19.69
C ILE A 324 13.86 13.32 20.67
N SER A 325 13.64 13.59 21.95
CA SER A 325 14.59 13.29 23.02
C SER A 325 13.98 12.39 24.08
N ILE A 326 14.81 11.53 24.68
CA ILE A 326 14.42 10.64 25.78
C ILE A 326 15.24 11.03 27.01
N LYS A 327 14.57 11.22 28.14
CA LYS A 327 15.18 11.60 29.42
C LYS A 327 14.69 10.68 30.53
N GLN A 328 15.49 10.56 31.59
CA GLN A 328 15.09 9.86 32.81
C GLN A 328 13.93 10.61 33.50
N GLY A 329 12.89 9.88 33.91
CA GLY A 329 11.79 10.46 34.70
C GLY A 329 12.23 10.93 36.09
N SER A 330 11.61 12.00 36.58
CA SER A 330 12.03 12.72 37.79
C SER A 330 11.37 12.24 39.10
N LYS A 331 10.43 11.28 39.04
CA LYS A 331 9.71 10.81 40.24
C LYS A 331 10.61 9.89 41.09
N GLU A 332 10.85 10.30 42.33
CA GLU A 332 11.50 9.50 43.37
C GLU A 332 10.74 8.17 43.54
N GLY A 333 11.23 7.08 42.95
CA GLY A 333 10.67 5.73 43.10
C GLY A 333 10.56 4.88 41.83
N SER A 334 10.61 5.47 40.63
CA SER A 334 10.61 4.71 39.37
C SER A 334 11.87 4.97 38.55
N ALA A 335 12.91 4.15 38.73
CA ALA A 335 14.11 4.19 37.90
C ALA A 335 13.82 3.83 36.42
N GLU A 336 12.64 3.27 36.13
CA GLU A 336 12.27 2.76 34.82
C GLU A 336 11.50 3.76 33.95
N SER A 337 10.88 4.81 34.53
CA SER A 337 10.10 5.77 33.74
C SER A 337 11.00 6.66 32.87
N ARG A 338 10.48 7.04 31.70
CA ARG A 338 11.17 7.88 30.71
C ARG A 338 10.26 8.98 30.21
N ILE A 339 10.79 10.20 30.17
CA ILE A 339 10.12 11.34 29.55
C ILE A 339 10.58 11.41 28.09
N VAL A 340 9.62 11.37 27.18
CA VAL A 340 9.83 11.56 25.74
C VAL A 340 9.33 12.95 25.38
N SER A 341 10.22 13.80 24.88
CA SER A 341 9.88 15.14 24.38
C SER A 341 9.96 15.14 22.86
N LEU A 342 8.85 15.49 22.19
CA LEU A 342 8.75 15.59 20.73
C LEU A 342 8.59 17.06 20.35
N THR A 343 9.51 17.57 19.52
CA THR A 343 9.53 18.97 19.08
C THR A 343 8.97 19.09 17.66
N ARG A 344 8.02 20.00 17.46
CA ARG A 344 7.38 20.29 16.16
C ARG A 344 7.99 21.51 15.47
N GLN A 345 7.70 21.66 14.17
CA GLN A 345 8.11 22.81 13.35
C GLN A 345 7.58 24.16 13.83
N ASP A 346 6.43 24.18 14.49
CA ASP A 346 5.85 25.37 15.12
C ASP A 346 6.44 25.66 16.51
N SER A 347 7.51 24.96 16.89
CA SER A 347 8.17 25.03 18.21
C SER A 347 7.31 24.56 19.38
N GLN A 348 6.17 23.92 19.13
CA GLN A 348 5.42 23.22 20.19
C GLN A 348 6.14 21.94 20.59
N ILE A 349 6.10 21.62 21.87
CA ILE A 349 6.72 20.42 22.44
C ILE A 349 5.63 19.59 23.11
N LEU A 350 5.58 18.30 22.75
CA LEU A 350 4.80 17.30 23.49
C LEU A 350 5.74 16.55 24.43
N GLU A 351 5.44 16.55 25.72
CA GLU A 351 6.17 15.76 26.72
C GLU A 351 5.28 14.67 27.28
N LEU A 352 5.76 13.43 27.21
CA LEU A 352 5.03 12.24 27.63
C LEU A 352 5.88 11.40 28.56
N GLU A 353 5.35 10.98 29.70
CA GLU A 353 6.00 10.04 30.61
C GLU A 353 5.53 8.60 30.30
N PHE A 354 6.48 7.77 29.87
CA PHE A 354 6.34 6.34 29.65
C PHE A 354 6.77 5.57 30.90
N HIS A 355 6.06 4.47 31.18
CA HIS A 355 6.33 3.62 32.34
C HIS A 355 7.67 2.87 32.28
N SER A 356 8.20 2.62 31.08
CA SER A 356 9.44 1.88 30.87
C SER A 356 10.29 2.45 29.73
N LEU A 357 11.60 2.22 29.79
CA LEU A 357 12.52 2.53 28.70
C LEU A 357 12.19 1.75 27.42
N SER A 358 11.77 0.48 27.53
CA SER A 358 11.40 -0.33 26.37
C SER A 358 10.18 0.25 25.64
N GLY A 359 9.17 0.72 26.38
CA GLY A 359 8.00 1.39 25.81
C GLY A 359 8.37 2.69 25.11
N ALA A 360 9.22 3.51 25.74
CA ALA A 360 9.71 4.75 25.14
C ALA A 360 10.52 4.50 23.85
N LEU A 361 11.49 3.59 23.86
CA LEU A 361 12.29 3.24 22.68
C LEU A 361 11.43 2.64 21.55
N SER A 362 10.45 1.81 21.90
CA SER A 362 9.48 1.27 20.95
C SER A 362 8.68 2.39 20.28
N PHE A 363 8.14 3.34 21.05
CA PHE A 363 7.41 4.49 20.52
C PHE A 363 8.28 5.39 19.62
N VAL A 364 9.47 5.77 20.11
CA VAL A 364 10.35 6.69 19.38
C VAL A 364 10.83 6.04 18.07
N SER A 365 11.16 4.75 18.07
CA SER A 365 11.52 4.02 16.84
C SER A 365 10.37 3.88 15.84
N LEU A 366 9.12 3.85 16.32
CA LEU A 366 7.94 3.87 15.44
C LEU A 366 7.78 5.23 14.73
N VAL A 367 7.86 6.32 15.48
CA VAL A 367 7.74 7.68 14.91
C VAL A 367 8.89 7.98 13.95
N ASP A 368 10.12 7.65 14.37
CA ASP A 368 11.34 7.81 13.57
C ASP A 368 11.32 6.97 12.27
N GLY A 369 10.79 5.75 12.33
CA GLY A 369 10.63 4.91 11.14
C GLY A 369 9.55 5.42 10.16
N TYR A 370 8.39 5.87 10.66
CA TYR A 370 7.39 6.52 9.80
C TYR A 370 7.92 7.83 9.20
N TYR A 371 8.63 8.65 9.97
CA TYR A 371 9.29 9.86 9.48
C TYR A 371 10.20 9.56 8.28
N ARG A 372 11.01 8.50 8.37
CA ARG A 372 11.84 8.06 7.23
C ARG A 372 11.05 7.62 6.01
N LEU A 373 9.86 7.06 6.21
CA LEU A 373 9.01 6.59 5.13
C LEU A 373 8.21 7.71 4.48
N VAL A 374 7.95 8.84 5.13
CA VAL A 374 7.06 9.89 4.57
C VAL A 374 7.69 11.27 4.44
N ALA A 375 8.77 11.57 5.17
CA ALA A 375 9.39 12.88 5.22
C ALA A 375 10.82 12.88 4.64
N ASP A 376 11.72 12.06 5.19
CA ASP A 376 13.12 12.04 4.77
C ASP A 376 13.79 10.68 5.02
N ALA A 377 14.06 9.94 3.95
CA ALA A 377 14.60 8.59 4.01
C ALA A 377 16.06 8.51 4.51
N HIS A 378 16.77 9.64 4.58
CA HIS A 378 18.19 9.72 4.93
C HIS A 378 18.43 10.49 6.23
N HIS A 379 17.37 10.71 7.03
CA HIS A 379 17.42 11.41 8.31
C HIS A 379 16.88 10.56 9.47
N TYR A 380 17.17 10.96 10.70
CA TYR A 380 16.65 10.35 11.92
C TYR A 380 16.27 11.44 12.94
N LEU A 381 15.22 11.20 13.71
CA LEU A 381 14.69 12.15 14.70
C LEU A 381 15.37 12.02 16.07
N CYS A 382 15.84 10.82 16.41
CA CYS A 382 16.46 10.54 17.70
C CYS A 382 17.66 9.59 17.56
N LYS A 383 18.82 10.00 18.05
CA LYS A 383 20.07 9.23 17.97
C LYS A 383 19.98 7.90 18.73
N GLU A 384 19.20 7.84 19.80
CA GLU A 384 19.06 6.65 20.65
C GLU A 384 18.34 5.49 19.97
N VAL A 385 17.64 5.73 18.87
CA VAL A 385 16.96 4.68 18.08
C VAL A 385 17.42 4.65 16.61
N ALA A 386 18.40 5.47 16.24
CA ALA A 386 18.81 5.65 14.86
C ALA A 386 19.39 4.35 14.27
N PRO A 387 18.91 3.87 13.10
CA PRO A 387 19.43 2.66 12.48
C PRO A 387 20.94 2.74 12.20
N PRO A 388 21.75 1.75 12.60
CA PRO A 388 23.21 1.78 12.39
C PRO A 388 23.64 1.95 10.93
N ARG A 389 23.02 1.24 9.97
CA ARG A 389 23.33 1.37 8.54
C ARG A 389 22.95 2.73 7.98
N LEU A 390 21.91 3.37 8.51
CA LEU A 390 21.57 4.74 8.15
C LEU A 390 22.68 5.71 8.59
N LEU A 391 23.20 5.57 9.81
CA LEU A 391 24.30 6.40 10.31
C LEU A 391 25.57 6.22 9.46
N GLU A 392 25.91 4.98 9.08
CA GLU A 392 27.02 4.68 8.16
C GLU A 392 26.82 5.34 6.79
N CYS A 393 25.59 5.30 6.26
CA CYS A 393 25.24 5.95 4.99
C CYS A 393 25.39 7.47 5.07
N ILE A 394 24.91 8.11 6.13
CA ILE A 394 25.05 9.56 6.35
C ILE A 394 26.54 9.95 6.39
N GLN A 395 27.36 9.21 7.13
CA GLN A 395 28.81 9.47 7.23
C GLN A 395 29.54 9.33 5.89
N SER A 396 29.04 8.47 5.00
CA SER A 396 29.64 8.19 3.69
C SER A 396 28.98 8.97 2.55
N CYS A 397 28.03 9.87 2.84
CA CYS A 397 27.18 10.53 1.84
C CYS A 397 26.49 9.53 0.87
N CYS A 398 26.19 8.33 1.35
CA CYS A 398 25.58 7.25 0.59
C CYS A 398 24.06 7.38 0.65
N HIS A 399 23.40 7.29 -0.50
CA HIS A 399 21.95 7.12 -0.54
C HIS A 399 21.58 5.71 -0.09
N GLY A 400 20.38 5.56 0.49
CA GLY A 400 19.69 4.28 0.58
C GLY A 400 19.42 3.62 -0.78
N PRO A 401 18.60 2.56 -0.83
CA PRO A 401 18.34 1.75 -2.02
C PRO A 401 17.45 2.46 -3.06
N ILE A 402 17.86 3.65 -3.52
CA ILE A 402 17.17 4.41 -4.56
C ILE A 402 17.29 3.69 -5.92
N LEU A 403 16.23 3.78 -6.73
CA LEU A 403 16.25 3.22 -8.08
C LEU A 403 17.24 3.99 -8.97
N MET A 404 17.71 3.30 -10.00
CA MET A 404 18.68 3.82 -10.96
C MET A 404 18.20 5.11 -11.63
N GLU A 405 16.90 5.20 -11.91
CA GLU A 405 16.28 6.35 -12.56
C GLU A 405 16.36 7.63 -11.71
N PHE A 406 16.17 7.55 -10.38
CA PHE A 406 16.38 8.68 -9.45
C PHE A 406 17.83 9.11 -9.40
N THR A 407 18.75 8.14 -9.49
CA THR A 407 20.19 8.40 -9.51
C THR A 407 20.58 9.20 -10.76
N VAL A 408 20.13 8.75 -11.93
CA VAL A 408 20.37 9.43 -13.21
C VAL A 408 19.73 10.82 -13.22
N SER A 409 18.50 10.92 -12.72
CA SER A 409 17.80 12.21 -12.59
C SER A 409 18.58 13.19 -11.71
N LYS A 410 19.08 12.76 -10.55
CA LYS A 410 19.84 13.64 -9.64
C LYS A 410 21.18 14.09 -10.24
N LEU A 411 21.90 13.22 -10.95
CA LEU A 411 23.11 13.59 -11.69
C LEU A 411 22.80 14.64 -12.78
N ARG A 412 21.69 14.47 -13.50
CA ARG A 412 21.21 15.41 -14.52
C ARG A 412 20.90 16.79 -13.93
N HIS A 413 20.15 16.83 -12.83
CA HIS A 413 19.83 18.09 -12.13
C HIS A 413 21.06 18.77 -11.53
N SER A 414 22.13 17.99 -11.28
CA SER A 414 23.42 18.52 -10.79
C SER A 414 24.32 19.06 -11.91
N GLY A 415 23.82 19.18 -13.15
CA GLY A 415 24.51 19.82 -14.27
C GLY A 415 25.39 18.91 -15.12
N ASN A 416 25.37 17.58 -14.88
CA ASN A 416 26.15 16.59 -15.62
C ASN A 416 27.67 16.86 -15.73
N CYS A 417 28.25 17.55 -14.75
CA CYS A 417 29.68 17.84 -14.75
C CYS A 417 30.53 16.56 -14.63
N GLN A 418 31.64 16.49 -15.37
CA GLN A 418 32.60 15.39 -15.24
C GLN A 418 33.14 15.31 -13.80
N GLY A 419 33.31 14.07 -13.32
CA GLY A 419 33.75 13.77 -11.97
C GLY A 419 32.67 13.84 -10.89
N LEU A 420 31.42 14.23 -11.23
CA LEU A 420 30.27 14.05 -10.34
C LEU A 420 29.92 12.57 -10.22
N TYR A 421 29.62 12.16 -8.99
CA TYR A 421 29.17 10.80 -8.70
C TYR A 421 28.14 10.76 -7.58
N ILE A 422 27.36 9.68 -7.56
CA ILE A 422 26.43 9.30 -6.49
C ILE A 422 26.84 7.93 -5.96
N LEU A 423 26.97 7.85 -4.63
CA LEU A 423 27.06 6.59 -3.92
C LEU A 423 25.67 6.19 -3.42
N ARG A 424 25.27 4.94 -3.63
CA ARG A 424 23.97 4.40 -3.21
C ARG A 424 24.01 2.93 -2.85
N CYS A 425 23.12 2.49 -1.97
CA CYS A 425 22.87 1.08 -1.72
C CYS A 425 22.23 0.41 -2.95
N SER A 426 22.43 -0.89 -3.12
CA SER A 426 21.72 -1.66 -4.15
C SER A 426 20.24 -1.83 -3.75
N PRO A 427 19.29 -1.63 -4.67
CA PRO A 427 17.89 -1.89 -4.40
C PRO A 427 17.53 -3.39 -4.35
N LYS A 428 18.49 -4.29 -4.65
CA LYS A 428 18.25 -5.74 -4.75
C LYS A 428 19.08 -6.58 -3.79
N GLU A 429 20.30 -6.14 -3.47
CA GLU A 429 21.30 -6.95 -2.75
C GLU A 429 21.82 -6.14 -1.55
N TYR A 430 21.67 -6.64 -0.32
CA TYR A 430 22.05 -5.88 0.88
C TYR A 430 23.54 -5.57 0.99
N ASP A 431 24.40 -6.45 0.46
CA ASP A 431 25.86 -6.36 0.60
C ASP A 431 26.50 -5.73 -0.65
N LYS A 432 25.69 -5.00 -1.43
CA LYS A 432 26.13 -4.36 -2.67
C LYS A 432 25.70 -2.91 -2.70
N TYR A 433 26.60 -2.10 -3.25
CA TYR A 433 26.45 -0.67 -3.41
C TYR A 433 26.82 -0.30 -4.84
N PHE A 434 26.49 0.90 -5.26
CA PHE A 434 26.84 1.42 -6.57
C PHE A 434 27.44 2.81 -6.47
N MET A 435 28.59 2.96 -7.11
CA MET A 435 29.13 4.25 -7.50
C MET A 435 28.63 4.57 -8.91
N SER A 436 27.70 5.52 -9.00
CA SER A 436 27.10 5.96 -10.25
C SER A 436 27.68 7.29 -10.69
N PHE A 437 28.19 7.38 -11.90
CA PHE A 437 28.92 8.56 -12.38
C PHE A 437 28.70 8.76 -13.88
N ILE A 438 29.17 9.90 -14.38
CA ILE A 438 29.05 10.31 -15.77
C ILE A 438 30.37 10.11 -16.50
N VAL A 439 30.31 9.58 -17.71
CA VAL A 439 31.42 9.55 -18.68
C VAL A 439 30.95 10.10 -20.03
N GLY A 440 31.90 10.55 -20.86
CA GLY A 440 31.62 11.12 -22.18
C GLY A 440 31.83 12.63 -22.27
N TYR A 441 31.65 13.19 -23.47
CA TYR A 441 31.90 14.60 -23.81
C TYR A 441 30.61 15.29 -24.27
N GLU A 442 30.40 16.53 -23.81
CA GLU A 442 29.35 17.52 -24.15
C GLU A 442 27.98 16.98 -24.62
N ALA A 443 27.87 16.44 -25.84
CA ALA A 443 26.61 16.00 -26.45
C ALA A 443 26.25 14.52 -26.21
N MET A 444 27.17 13.68 -25.74
CA MET A 444 26.96 12.23 -25.57
C MET A 444 27.41 11.79 -24.17
N VAL A 445 26.56 12.07 -23.20
CA VAL A 445 26.76 11.71 -21.78
C VAL A 445 26.21 10.32 -21.51
N GLU A 446 27.07 9.42 -21.03
CA GLU A 446 26.70 8.10 -20.55
C GLU A 446 26.74 8.02 -19.03
N TYR A 447 25.73 7.37 -18.44
CA TYR A 447 25.70 7.08 -17.02
C TYR A 447 26.23 5.67 -16.78
N LYS A 448 27.30 5.55 -16.00
CA LYS A 448 27.89 4.28 -15.61
C LYS A 448 27.59 4.00 -14.14
N HIS A 449 27.44 2.72 -13.84
CA HIS A 449 27.15 2.23 -12.50
C HIS A 449 28.16 1.14 -12.18
N CYS A 450 29.13 1.45 -11.32
CA CYS A 450 30.14 0.50 -10.88
C CYS A 450 29.75 -0.10 -9.52
N PRO A 451 29.66 -1.44 -9.41
CA PRO A 451 29.32 -2.09 -8.16
C PRO A 451 30.47 -2.07 -7.15
N ILE A 452 30.12 -1.86 -5.89
CA ILE A 452 30.97 -2.04 -4.72
C ILE A 452 30.35 -3.17 -3.90
N VAL A 453 31.15 -4.15 -3.48
CA VAL A 453 30.70 -5.31 -2.72
C VAL A 453 31.24 -5.23 -1.30
N LYS A 454 30.38 -5.45 -0.31
CA LYS A 454 30.76 -5.65 1.09
C LYS A 454 30.96 -7.14 1.30
N THR A 455 32.15 -7.51 1.76
CA THR A 455 32.55 -8.89 2.05
C THR A 455 31.98 -9.35 3.40
N GLU A 456 32.00 -10.66 3.65
CA GLU A 456 31.58 -11.24 4.93
C GLU A 456 32.43 -10.75 6.11
N SER A 457 33.70 -10.41 5.88
CA SER A 457 34.59 -9.79 6.86
C SER A 457 34.30 -8.30 7.09
N GLY A 458 33.32 -7.72 6.38
CA GLY A 458 32.90 -6.32 6.51
C GLY A 458 33.69 -5.33 5.66
N GLU A 459 34.64 -5.80 4.84
CA GLU A 459 35.43 -4.92 3.97
C GLU A 459 34.72 -4.59 2.66
N PHE A 460 34.96 -3.40 2.11
CA PHE A 460 34.38 -2.91 0.86
C PHE A 460 35.38 -3.00 -0.30
N ILE A 461 34.94 -3.57 -1.43
CA ILE A 461 35.76 -3.75 -2.63
C ILE A 461 35.04 -3.14 -3.84
N LEU A 462 35.71 -2.21 -4.54
CA LEU A 462 35.24 -1.67 -5.82
C LEU A 462 35.53 -2.68 -6.94
N SER A 463 34.51 -3.02 -7.72
CA SER A 463 34.64 -4.06 -8.75
C SER A 463 35.64 -3.70 -9.85
N GLY A 464 36.56 -4.62 -10.14
CA GLY A 464 37.69 -4.43 -11.04
C GLY A 464 38.99 -3.99 -10.35
N THR A 465 38.92 -3.63 -9.07
CA THR A 465 40.09 -3.29 -8.24
C THR A 465 40.46 -4.45 -7.29
N LYS A 466 41.71 -4.46 -6.80
CA LYS A 466 42.19 -5.46 -5.83
C LYS A 466 42.22 -4.96 -4.38
N ARG A 467 41.94 -3.68 -4.13
CA ARG A 467 42.04 -3.08 -2.79
C ARG A 467 40.72 -3.26 -2.02
N SER A 468 40.83 -3.57 -0.74
CA SER A 468 39.71 -3.59 0.20
C SER A 468 39.87 -2.47 1.24
N PHE A 469 38.75 -2.04 1.82
CA PHE A 469 38.70 -0.91 2.76
C PHE A 469 37.73 -1.21 3.90
N GLY A 470 37.97 -0.66 5.10
CA GLY A 470 37.10 -0.87 6.27
C GLY A 470 35.81 -0.07 6.21
N SER A 471 35.73 0.97 5.38
CA SER A 471 34.52 1.77 5.19
C SER A 471 34.37 2.29 3.75
N LEU A 472 33.13 2.61 3.36
CA LEU A 472 32.86 3.31 2.09
C LEU A 472 33.57 4.66 2.03
N ARG A 473 33.67 5.38 3.16
CA ARG A 473 34.35 6.68 3.23
C ARG A 473 35.83 6.57 2.87
N GLU A 474 36.53 5.57 3.42
CA GLU A 474 37.94 5.29 3.10
C GLU A 474 38.13 4.93 1.64
N LEU A 475 37.26 4.04 1.11
CA LEU A 475 37.26 3.64 -0.29
C LEU A 475 37.12 4.86 -1.21
N MET A 476 36.14 5.73 -0.94
CA MET A 476 35.90 6.91 -1.77
C MET A 476 37.05 7.92 -1.68
N HIS A 477 37.60 8.15 -0.48
CA HIS A 477 38.73 9.07 -0.30
C HIS A 477 39.99 8.58 -1.02
N CYS A 478 40.20 7.26 -1.14
CA CYS A 478 41.27 6.69 -1.95
C CYS A 478 41.05 6.96 -3.45
N TYR A 479 39.89 6.56 -3.99
CA TYR A 479 39.64 6.63 -5.43
C TYR A 479 39.33 8.03 -5.98
N GLN A 480 39.02 9.01 -5.12
CA GLN A 480 38.98 10.43 -5.52
C GLN A 480 40.35 10.98 -5.95
N LYS A 481 41.43 10.40 -5.43
CA LYS A 481 42.81 10.85 -5.72
C LYS A 481 43.43 10.12 -6.90
N GLU A 482 42.75 9.13 -7.46
CA GLU A 482 43.26 8.28 -8.52
C GLU A 482 42.53 8.56 -9.83
N GLU A 483 43.24 8.36 -10.94
CA GLU A 483 42.65 8.38 -12.28
C GLU A 483 42.08 7.00 -12.59
N LEU A 484 40.81 6.98 -12.95
CA LEU A 484 39.99 5.79 -13.04
C LEU A 484 39.62 5.50 -14.50
N ARG A 485 39.61 4.22 -14.89
CA ARG A 485 39.25 3.81 -16.25
C ARG A 485 38.07 2.84 -16.27
N THR A 486 37.08 3.10 -17.12
CA THR A 486 35.97 2.18 -17.40
C THR A 486 35.64 2.17 -18.89
N GLU A 487 35.53 0.99 -19.50
CA GLU A 487 35.07 0.83 -20.91
C GLU A 487 35.70 1.85 -21.88
N GLY A 488 37.02 2.04 -21.80
CA GLY A 488 37.77 2.95 -22.67
C GLY A 488 37.80 4.42 -22.23
N HIS A 489 36.96 4.84 -21.28
CA HIS A 489 36.92 6.20 -20.74
C HIS A 489 37.82 6.33 -19.51
N THR A 490 38.62 7.39 -19.47
CA THR A 490 39.40 7.77 -18.31
C THR A 490 38.77 9.00 -17.66
N PHE A 491 38.62 8.98 -16.34
CA PHE A 491 37.97 10.05 -15.58
C PHE A 491 38.52 10.10 -14.15
N GLN A 492 38.25 11.19 -13.44
CA GLN A 492 38.58 11.34 -12.04
C GLN A 492 37.34 11.75 -11.26
N LEU A 493 37.14 11.18 -10.07
CA LEU A 493 36.05 11.55 -9.18
C LEU A 493 36.41 12.86 -8.47
N THR A 494 35.55 13.87 -8.58
CA THR A 494 35.80 15.19 -7.99
C THR A 494 34.82 15.49 -6.88
N ARG A 495 33.53 15.25 -7.08
CA ARG A 495 32.48 15.67 -6.14
C ARG A 495 31.37 14.64 -6.01
N CYS A 496 31.03 14.30 -4.76
CA CYS A 496 29.85 13.52 -4.44
C CYS A 496 28.60 14.41 -4.50
N CYS A 497 27.52 13.90 -5.09
CA CYS A 497 26.17 14.41 -4.87
C CYS A 497 25.58 13.68 -3.65
N PRO A 498 25.47 14.31 -2.46
CA PRO A 498 24.89 13.66 -1.28
C PRO A 498 23.35 13.57 -1.36
N PRO A 499 22.71 12.76 -0.51
CA PRO A 499 21.26 12.86 -0.28
C PRO A 499 20.89 14.29 0.12
N SER A 500 19.85 14.85 -0.51
CA SER A 500 19.33 16.17 -0.10
C SER A 500 18.17 15.97 0.87
N PRO A 501 17.98 16.89 1.85
CA PRO A 501 16.86 16.82 2.76
C PRO A 501 15.52 16.79 2.01
N LYS A 502 14.63 15.88 2.42
CA LYS A 502 13.28 15.70 1.84
C LYS A 502 13.26 15.35 0.34
N ASP A 503 14.32 14.68 -0.15
CA ASP A 503 14.39 14.19 -1.53
C ASP A 503 13.27 13.19 -1.86
N LYS A 504 12.45 13.50 -2.87
CA LYS A 504 11.37 12.63 -3.34
C LYS A 504 11.92 11.49 -4.19
N THR A 505 12.05 10.31 -3.59
CA THR A 505 12.50 9.07 -4.23
C THR A 505 11.55 7.92 -3.95
N ASN A 506 11.76 6.77 -4.61
CA ASN A 506 11.01 5.53 -4.35
C ASN A 506 11.05 5.06 -2.88
N LEU A 507 11.94 5.59 -2.05
CA LEU A 507 12.01 5.27 -0.63
C LEU A 507 10.89 5.92 0.19
N LEU A 508 10.37 7.06 -0.28
CA LEU A 508 9.29 7.79 0.36
C LEU A 508 7.92 7.33 -0.14
N VAL A 509 6.95 7.29 0.77
CA VAL A 509 5.54 6.99 0.56
C VAL A 509 4.77 8.30 0.58
N CYS A 510 4.19 8.62 -0.57
CA CYS A 510 3.20 9.67 -0.71
C CYS A 510 1.87 9.19 -0.11
N ARG A 511 1.20 10.06 0.65
CA ARG A 511 -0.11 9.81 1.26
C ARG A 511 -1.09 10.87 0.77
N ASN A 512 -2.31 10.47 0.43
CA ASN A 512 -3.36 11.40 -0.04
C ASN A 512 -3.90 12.34 1.05
N ASN A 513 -3.38 12.24 2.29
CA ASN A 513 -3.70 13.14 3.40
C ASN A 513 -2.85 14.42 3.43
N GLN A 514 -1.92 14.63 2.48
CA GLN A 514 -1.26 15.93 2.35
C GLN A 514 -2.32 16.97 2.00
N VAL A 515 -2.67 17.81 2.98
CA VAL A 515 -3.37 19.07 2.78
C VAL A 515 -2.67 19.78 1.61
N PRO A 516 -3.33 19.94 0.45
CA PRO A 516 -2.78 20.78 -0.59
C PRO A 516 -2.73 22.19 -0.02
N GLU A 517 -1.54 22.81 0.02
CA GLU A 517 -1.42 24.25 0.16
C GLU A 517 -2.38 24.89 -0.86
N VAL A 518 -3.44 25.48 -0.31
CA VAL A 518 -4.50 26.25 -0.99
C VAL A 518 -5.27 25.47 -2.07
N ALA A 519 -6.22 24.65 -1.64
CA ALA A 519 -7.54 24.57 -2.27
C ALA A 519 -8.59 24.20 -1.21
N LEU A 520 -9.36 25.20 -0.76
CA LEU A 520 -10.52 25.07 0.12
C LEU A 520 -11.61 24.19 -0.54
N PHE A 521 -11.60 22.85 -0.39
CA PHE A 521 -12.80 21.99 -0.42
C PHE A 521 -12.49 20.64 0.26
N PRO A 522 -13.28 20.18 1.25
CA PRO A 522 -13.04 18.88 1.89
C PRO A 522 -13.41 17.74 0.94
N LEU A 523 -12.41 17.06 0.39
CA LEU A 523 -12.57 15.81 -0.36
C LEU A 523 -12.75 14.65 0.64
N LEU A 524 -13.95 14.50 1.21
CA LEU A 524 -14.40 13.16 1.59
C LEU A 524 -14.85 12.45 0.31
N HIS A 525 -14.01 11.60 -0.25
CA HIS A 525 -14.48 10.47 -1.05
C HIS A 525 -14.61 9.29 -0.09
N LYS A 526 -15.82 9.04 0.42
CA LYS A 526 -16.11 7.74 1.03
C LYS A 526 -15.96 6.68 -0.07
N HIS A 527 -15.07 5.72 0.20
CA HIS A 527 -14.85 4.51 -0.58
C HIS A 527 -16.17 3.87 -1.05
N ILE A 528 -16.40 3.81 -2.37
CA ILE A 528 -17.35 2.89 -3.00
C ILE A 528 -16.54 1.69 -3.52
N SER A 529 -15.95 0.90 -2.62
CA SER A 529 -15.09 -0.24 -2.98
C SER A 529 -15.84 -1.53 -3.36
N HIS A 530 -17.13 -1.40 -3.69
CA HIS A 530 -17.90 -2.45 -4.35
C HIS A 530 -18.76 -1.77 -5.42
N MET A 531 -18.53 -2.10 -6.70
CA MET A 531 -19.42 -1.65 -7.77
C MET A 531 -20.76 -2.38 -7.61
N VAL A 532 -21.69 -1.76 -6.88
CA VAL A 532 -23.05 -2.25 -6.68
C VAL A 532 -23.95 -1.62 -7.73
N PHE A 533 -24.48 -2.45 -8.63
CA PHE A 533 -25.57 -2.11 -9.55
C PHE A 533 -26.33 -3.38 -9.89
N HIS A 534 -27.60 -3.24 -10.24
CA HIS A 534 -28.40 -4.38 -10.69
C HIS A 534 -27.98 -4.79 -12.12
N LYS A 535 -27.76 -6.09 -12.34
CA LYS A 535 -27.47 -6.61 -13.68
C LYS A 535 -28.77 -6.87 -14.43
N ILE A 536 -28.97 -6.17 -15.53
CA ILE A 536 -30.12 -6.31 -16.42
C ILE A 536 -29.70 -7.21 -17.59
N ARG A 537 -30.55 -8.18 -17.94
CA ARG A 537 -30.29 -9.06 -19.08
C ARG A 537 -30.70 -8.37 -20.38
N LYS A 538 -30.02 -8.67 -21.49
CA LYS A 538 -30.26 -7.98 -22.76
C LYS A 538 -31.65 -8.27 -23.33
N GLU A 539 -32.15 -9.47 -23.09
CA GLU A 539 -33.50 -9.92 -23.46
C GLU A 539 -34.62 -9.14 -22.75
N ASP A 540 -34.32 -8.53 -21.60
CA ASP A 540 -35.26 -7.70 -20.84
C ASP A 540 -35.32 -6.26 -21.38
N LEU A 541 -34.56 -5.92 -22.42
CA LEU A 541 -34.47 -4.59 -23.03
C LEU A 541 -34.93 -4.60 -24.49
N SER A 542 -35.80 -3.65 -24.86
CA SER A 542 -36.07 -3.32 -26.26
C SER A 542 -35.51 -1.94 -26.61
N PHE A 543 -34.92 -1.83 -27.80
CA PHE A 543 -34.33 -0.60 -28.31
C PHE A 543 -35.30 0.05 -29.29
N ASN A 544 -35.58 1.34 -29.09
CA ASN A 544 -36.48 2.12 -29.94
C ASN A 544 -35.66 3.17 -30.72
N GLU A 545 -36.05 4.44 -30.64
CA GLU A 545 -35.41 5.55 -31.36
C GLU A 545 -34.10 6.02 -30.71
N SER A 546 -33.16 6.49 -31.54
CA SER A 546 -31.93 7.12 -31.07
C SER A 546 -32.21 8.53 -30.57
N LEU A 547 -31.87 8.83 -29.32
CA LEU A 547 -32.07 10.15 -28.71
C LEU A 547 -30.89 11.09 -28.94
N GLY A 548 -29.70 10.55 -29.25
CA GLY A 548 -28.52 11.34 -29.58
C GLY A 548 -27.22 10.63 -29.22
N ARG A 549 -26.14 11.42 -29.12
CA ARG A 549 -24.81 10.96 -28.74
C ARG A 549 -24.31 11.76 -27.54
N GLY A 550 -23.93 11.07 -26.48
CA GLY A 550 -23.13 11.63 -25.38
C GLY A 550 -21.64 11.63 -25.75
N THR A 551 -20.78 12.06 -24.83
CA THR A 551 -19.33 12.22 -25.10
C THR A 551 -18.67 10.93 -25.63
N PHE A 552 -19.01 9.79 -25.03
CA PHE A 552 -18.48 8.46 -25.39
C PHE A 552 -19.58 7.40 -25.57
N THR A 553 -20.84 7.83 -25.60
CA THR A 553 -21.98 6.92 -25.53
C THR A 553 -23.01 7.23 -26.60
N LYS A 554 -23.56 6.21 -27.24
CA LYS A 554 -24.80 6.34 -28.00
C LYS A 554 -25.99 6.27 -27.03
N ILE A 555 -26.92 7.22 -27.14
CA ILE A 555 -28.09 7.33 -26.26
C ILE A 555 -29.33 6.89 -27.03
N VAL A 556 -30.00 5.86 -26.52
CA VAL A 556 -31.16 5.23 -27.17
C VAL A 556 -32.33 5.21 -26.19
N ARG A 557 -33.54 5.50 -26.68
CA ARG A 557 -34.77 5.25 -25.92
C ARG A 557 -35.11 3.77 -26.01
N GLY A 558 -35.52 3.17 -24.91
CA GLY A 558 -35.91 1.77 -24.90
C GLY A 558 -37.02 1.49 -23.90
N VAL A 559 -37.40 0.22 -23.81
CA VAL A 559 -38.32 -0.29 -22.79
C VAL A 559 -37.64 -1.41 -22.03
N ARG A 560 -37.66 -1.35 -20.69
CA ARG A 560 -37.26 -2.44 -19.80
C ARG A 560 -38.49 -3.24 -19.41
N LYS A 561 -38.42 -4.57 -19.55
CA LYS A 561 -39.43 -5.51 -19.06
C LYS A 561 -38.98 -6.07 -17.72
N GLU A 562 -39.84 -6.00 -16.71
CA GLU A 562 -39.57 -6.52 -15.37
C GLU A 562 -40.71 -7.44 -14.93
N LEU A 563 -40.36 -8.61 -14.38
CA LEU A 563 -41.33 -9.57 -13.86
C LEU A 563 -41.73 -9.14 -12.45
N GLY A 564 -43.00 -8.76 -12.25
CA GLY A 564 -43.52 -8.38 -10.94
C GLY A 564 -43.82 -9.59 -10.05
N ASP A 565 -44.08 -9.33 -8.77
CA ASP A 565 -44.25 -10.34 -7.71
C ASP A 565 -45.44 -11.31 -7.93
N TYR A 566 -46.32 -11.04 -8.91
CA TYR A 566 -47.48 -11.87 -9.28
C TYR A 566 -47.43 -12.40 -10.72
N GLY A 567 -46.27 -12.36 -11.38
CA GLY A 567 -46.11 -12.80 -12.77
C GLY A 567 -46.57 -11.80 -13.82
N GLU A 568 -46.97 -10.59 -13.42
CA GLU A 568 -47.26 -9.49 -14.34
C GLU A 568 -45.96 -8.87 -14.88
N VAL A 569 -45.88 -8.68 -16.20
CA VAL A 569 -44.73 -8.04 -16.86
C VAL A 569 -44.93 -6.53 -16.89
N HIS A 570 -44.16 -5.81 -16.09
CA HIS A 570 -44.14 -4.35 -16.10
C HIS A 570 -43.22 -3.85 -17.22
N GLN A 571 -43.70 -2.88 -18.01
CA GLN A 571 -42.94 -2.21 -19.05
C GLN A 571 -42.62 -0.79 -18.61
N ILE A 572 -41.33 -0.46 -18.57
CA ILE A 572 -40.84 0.83 -18.10
C ILE A 572 -40.06 1.51 -19.23
N ASP A 573 -40.43 2.74 -19.57
CA ASP A 573 -39.66 3.56 -20.52
C ASP A 573 -38.30 3.93 -19.90
N VAL A 574 -37.22 3.62 -20.64
CA VAL A 574 -35.84 3.80 -20.18
C VAL A 574 -34.99 4.53 -21.20
N VAL A 575 -33.90 5.13 -20.73
CA VAL A 575 -32.76 5.55 -21.55
C VAL A 575 -31.66 4.51 -21.42
N ILE A 576 -31.15 4.05 -22.55
CA ILE A 576 -30.03 3.12 -22.64
C ILE A 576 -28.83 3.90 -23.18
N LYS A 577 -27.82 4.10 -22.33
CA LYS A 577 -26.52 4.66 -22.73
C LYS A 577 -25.59 3.50 -23.07
N ILE A 578 -25.20 3.41 -24.33
CA ILE A 578 -24.33 2.36 -24.85
C ILE A 578 -22.93 2.95 -25.01
N LEU A 579 -21.92 2.38 -24.36
CA LEU A 579 -20.53 2.81 -24.51
C LEU A 579 -20.04 2.48 -25.93
N ASP A 580 -19.46 3.46 -26.62
CA ASP A 580 -18.94 3.27 -27.97
C ASP A 580 -17.74 2.29 -27.96
N LYS A 581 -17.69 1.37 -28.94
CA LYS A 581 -16.64 0.34 -29.03
C LYS A 581 -15.22 0.92 -29.09
N ALA A 582 -15.05 2.08 -29.72
CA ALA A 582 -13.77 2.79 -29.78
C ALA A 582 -13.27 3.29 -28.42
N HIS A 583 -14.10 3.21 -27.38
CA HIS A 583 -13.90 3.79 -26.06
C HIS A 583 -14.07 2.75 -24.94
N CYS A 584 -13.93 1.45 -25.26
CA CYS A 584 -14.05 0.35 -24.30
C CYS A 584 -13.03 0.41 -23.15
N SER A 585 -11.89 1.09 -23.35
CA SER A 585 -10.89 1.37 -22.31
C SER A 585 -11.43 2.22 -21.15
N PHE A 586 -12.57 2.90 -21.32
CA PHE A 586 -13.23 3.69 -20.28
C PHE A 586 -14.41 2.97 -19.61
N SER A 587 -14.55 1.65 -19.83
CA SER A 587 -15.63 0.85 -19.25
C SER A 587 -15.63 0.88 -17.72
N GLU A 588 -14.47 0.94 -17.08
CA GLU A 588 -14.34 1.05 -15.63
C GLU A 588 -15.01 2.34 -15.10
N SER A 589 -14.60 3.52 -15.60
CA SER A 589 -15.22 4.80 -15.21
C SER A 589 -16.70 4.89 -15.57
N PHE A 590 -17.11 4.26 -16.69
CA PHE A 590 -18.51 4.18 -17.08
C PHE A 590 -19.35 3.41 -16.05
N PHE A 591 -18.84 2.27 -15.57
CA PHE A 591 -19.54 1.48 -14.57
C PHE A 591 -19.40 2.05 -13.15
N GLU A 592 -18.35 2.80 -12.84
CA GLU A 592 -18.20 3.56 -11.60
C GLU A 592 -19.33 4.60 -11.48
N ALA A 593 -19.57 5.38 -12.54
CA ALA A 593 -20.70 6.31 -12.60
C ALA A 593 -22.05 5.60 -12.43
N ALA A 594 -22.22 4.42 -13.04
CA ALA A 594 -23.42 3.60 -12.87
C ALA A 594 -23.62 3.18 -11.42
N SER A 595 -22.54 2.71 -10.78
CA SER A 595 -22.57 2.24 -9.40
C SER A 595 -22.84 3.34 -8.40
N MET A 596 -22.23 4.52 -8.60
CA MET A 596 -22.50 5.70 -7.78
C MET A 596 -23.98 6.05 -7.83
N MET A 597 -24.56 6.14 -9.04
CA MET A 597 -25.97 6.52 -9.20
C MET A 597 -26.94 5.45 -8.68
N SER A 598 -26.59 4.16 -8.75
CA SER A 598 -27.43 3.07 -8.23
C SER A 598 -27.55 3.05 -6.69
N GLN A 599 -26.63 3.69 -5.98
CA GLN A 599 -26.62 3.74 -4.51
C GLN A 599 -27.32 4.98 -3.95
N LEU A 600 -27.80 5.88 -4.82
CA LEU A 600 -28.39 7.15 -4.44
C LEU A 600 -29.89 7.12 -4.62
N SER A 601 -30.60 7.56 -3.58
CA SER A 601 -32.07 7.65 -3.60
C SER A 601 -32.48 9.05 -3.16
N HIS A 602 -32.63 9.93 -4.16
CA HIS A 602 -33.11 11.29 -3.96
C HIS A 602 -34.00 11.72 -5.12
N LYS A 603 -35.08 12.44 -4.82
CA LYS A 603 -36.11 12.84 -5.79
C LYS A 603 -35.58 13.66 -6.99
N HIS A 604 -34.47 14.38 -6.80
CA HIS A 604 -33.83 15.21 -7.84
C HIS A 604 -32.56 14.58 -8.43
N LEU A 605 -32.31 13.29 -8.18
CA LEU A 605 -31.29 12.50 -8.89
C LEU A 605 -31.99 11.52 -9.83
N LEU A 606 -31.41 11.31 -11.01
CA LEU A 606 -31.96 10.40 -12.01
C LEU A 606 -31.76 8.96 -11.55
N LEU A 607 -32.82 8.15 -11.60
CA LEU A 607 -32.73 6.76 -11.16
C LEU A 607 -31.93 5.93 -12.18
N ASN A 608 -30.90 5.25 -11.68
CA ASN A 608 -30.16 4.25 -12.45
C ASN A 608 -30.69 2.85 -12.12
N TYR A 609 -31.37 2.22 -13.09
CA TYR A 609 -31.95 0.89 -12.91
C TYR A 609 -30.91 -0.21 -12.87
N GLY A 610 -29.76 -0.01 -13.52
CA GLY A 610 -28.70 -1.01 -13.57
C GLY A 610 -27.88 -0.96 -14.85
N VAL A 611 -27.16 -2.04 -15.10
CA VAL A 611 -26.30 -2.18 -16.28
C VAL A 611 -26.55 -3.49 -17.00
N CYS A 612 -26.40 -3.48 -18.32
CA CYS A 612 -26.41 -4.66 -19.15
C CYS A 612 -25.03 -4.82 -19.79
N VAL A 613 -24.43 -6.00 -19.62
CA VAL A 613 -23.10 -6.34 -20.16
C VAL A 613 -23.26 -7.60 -21.00
N CYS A 614 -23.05 -7.48 -22.31
CA CYS A 614 -23.22 -8.57 -23.28
C CYS A 614 -22.09 -8.54 -24.31
N GLY A 615 -21.11 -9.42 -24.16
CA GLY A 615 -19.87 -9.39 -24.97
C GLY A 615 -19.14 -8.07 -24.77
N ASP A 616 -18.86 -7.37 -25.88
CA ASP A 616 -18.18 -6.05 -25.88
C ASP A 616 -19.15 -4.86 -25.71
N GLU A 617 -20.45 -5.11 -25.49
CA GLU A 617 -21.45 -4.05 -25.32
C GLU A 617 -21.70 -3.78 -23.83
N ASN A 618 -21.27 -2.59 -23.38
CA ASN A 618 -21.50 -2.08 -22.03
C ASN A 618 -22.61 -1.03 -22.06
N MET A 619 -23.70 -1.28 -21.33
CA MET A 619 -24.89 -0.43 -21.34
C MET A 619 -25.32 -0.04 -19.93
N MET A 620 -25.70 1.23 -19.75
CA MET A 620 -26.31 1.76 -18.52
C MET A 620 -27.78 2.08 -18.79
N VAL A 621 -28.67 1.63 -17.91
CA VAL A 621 -30.13 1.74 -18.07
C VAL A 621 -30.69 2.68 -17.02
N GLN A 622 -31.27 3.80 -17.46
CA GLN A 622 -31.70 4.90 -16.60
C GLN A 622 -33.17 5.28 -16.86
N GLU A 623 -33.73 6.03 -15.92
CA GLU A 623 -35.03 6.67 -16.06
C GLU A 623 -35.11 7.58 -17.28
N TYR A 624 -36.24 7.54 -18.00
CA TYR A 624 -36.49 8.38 -19.16
C TYR A 624 -36.99 9.79 -18.77
N GLY A 625 -36.17 10.81 -19.06
CA GLY A 625 -36.53 12.22 -18.91
C GLY A 625 -37.30 12.77 -20.11
N LYS A 626 -38.63 12.86 -20.00
CA LYS A 626 -39.56 13.21 -21.10
C LYS A 626 -39.20 14.47 -21.88
N PHE A 627 -38.72 15.52 -21.23
CA PHE A 627 -38.44 16.82 -21.88
C PHE A 627 -36.95 17.03 -22.21
N GLY A 628 -36.12 16.02 -22.00
CA GLY A 628 -34.69 16.05 -22.31
C GLY A 628 -33.88 16.97 -21.41
N SER A 629 -32.68 17.32 -21.87
CA SER A 629 -31.74 18.16 -21.13
C SER A 629 -32.15 19.62 -21.09
N LEU A 630 -31.82 20.26 -19.98
CA LEU A 630 -32.19 21.64 -19.67
C LEU A 630 -31.60 22.64 -20.68
N ASP A 631 -30.40 22.39 -21.21
CA ASP A 631 -29.78 23.24 -22.23
C ASP A 631 -30.57 23.25 -23.55
N ILE A 632 -31.10 22.11 -24.00
CA ILE A 632 -31.95 22.01 -25.19
C ILE A 632 -33.29 22.68 -24.91
N TYR A 633 -33.86 22.43 -23.73
CA TYR A 633 -35.12 23.03 -23.32
C TYR A 633 -35.06 24.55 -23.30
N LEU A 634 -34.07 25.13 -22.62
CA LEU A 634 -33.88 26.56 -22.51
C LEU A 634 -33.63 27.23 -23.86
N ARG A 635 -32.94 26.55 -24.79
CA ARG A 635 -32.75 27.04 -26.17
C ARG A 635 -34.07 27.11 -26.94
N LYS A 636 -34.95 26.12 -26.79
CA LYS A 636 -36.27 26.10 -27.46
C LYS A 636 -37.29 27.05 -26.84
N LYS A 637 -37.20 27.31 -25.53
CA LYS A 637 -38.21 28.01 -24.72
C LYS A 637 -37.70 29.30 -24.07
N LYS A 638 -36.72 29.96 -24.70
CA LYS A 638 -36.00 31.14 -24.17
C LYS A 638 -36.93 32.26 -23.65
N ASN A 639 -38.08 32.47 -24.30
CA ASN A 639 -39.01 33.56 -23.98
C ASN A 639 -40.09 33.20 -22.95
N SER A 640 -40.21 31.92 -22.55
CA SER A 640 -41.25 31.45 -21.62
C SER A 640 -40.74 31.15 -20.21
N VAL A 641 -39.43 31.28 -19.96
CA VAL A 641 -38.81 30.98 -18.66
C VAL A 641 -38.61 32.27 -17.86
N ASN A 642 -39.48 32.48 -16.87
CA ASN A 642 -39.40 33.62 -15.95
C ASN A 642 -38.40 33.37 -14.80
N ILE A 643 -38.17 34.38 -13.96
CA ILE A 643 -37.23 34.28 -12.83
C ILE A 643 -37.67 33.22 -11.80
N THR A 644 -38.97 33.13 -11.52
CA THR A 644 -39.53 32.17 -10.56
C THR A 644 -39.22 30.73 -10.97
N TRP A 645 -39.35 30.41 -12.25
CA TRP A 645 -39.02 29.11 -12.81
C TRP A 645 -37.52 28.77 -12.63
N LYS A 646 -36.64 29.75 -12.89
CA LYS A 646 -35.18 29.57 -12.74
C LYS A 646 -34.81 29.34 -11.28
N LEU A 647 -35.41 30.09 -10.35
CA LEU A 647 -35.19 29.92 -8.93
C LEU A 647 -35.66 28.54 -8.45
N GLU A 648 -36.80 28.07 -8.95
CA GLU A 648 -37.30 26.74 -8.60
C GLU A 648 -36.39 25.62 -9.11
N VAL A 649 -35.89 25.71 -10.34
CA VAL A 649 -34.89 24.75 -10.87
C VAL A 649 -33.58 24.81 -10.09
N ALA A 650 -33.08 26.01 -9.77
CA ALA A 650 -31.85 26.19 -9.00
C ALA A 650 -31.99 25.60 -7.58
N LYS A 651 -33.14 25.80 -6.93
CA LYS A 651 -33.47 25.24 -5.63
C LYS A 651 -33.49 23.71 -5.65
N GLN A 652 -34.10 23.10 -6.67
CA GLN A 652 -34.14 21.64 -6.82
C GLN A 652 -32.74 21.05 -7.07
N LEU A 653 -31.92 21.74 -7.85
CA LEU A 653 -30.54 21.34 -8.08
C LEU A 653 -29.71 21.49 -6.79
N ALA A 654 -29.90 22.58 -6.04
CA ALA A 654 -29.25 22.77 -4.74
C ALA A 654 -29.62 21.65 -3.75
N TRP A 655 -30.87 21.19 -3.73
CA TRP A 655 -31.26 20.02 -2.93
C TRP A 655 -30.56 18.73 -3.36
N ALA A 656 -30.40 18.50 -4.67
CA ALA A 656 -29.64 17.36 -5.16
C ALA A 656 -28.17 17.43 -4.74
N MET A 657 -27.54 18.61 -4.86
CA MET A 657 -26.14 18.82 -4.48
C MET A 657 -25.93 18.70 -2.97
N HIS A 658 -26.85 19.24 -2.16
CA HIS A 658 -26.81 19.10 -0.72
C HIS A 658 -26.93 17.64 -0.28
N TYR A 659 -27.81 16.86 -0.92
CA TYR A 659 -27.91 15.42 -0.67
C TYR A 659 -26.60 14.69 -1.04
N LEU A 660 -25.97 15.05 -2.15
CA LEU A 660 -24.68 14.47 -2.53
C LEU A 660 -23.57 14.83 -1.52
N GLU A 661 -23.56 16.07 -1.02
CA GLU A 661 -22.65 16.53 0.02
C GLU A 661 -22.84 15.76 1.34
N ASP A 662 -24.08 15.55 1.78
CA ASP A 662 -24.42 14.73 2.97
C ASP A 662 -23.96 13.26 2.80
N LYS A 663 -23.96 12.75 1.58
CA LYS A 663 -23.39 11.44 1.22
C LYS A 663 -21.89 11.45 0.98
N HIS A 664 -21.25 12.62 1.05
CA HIS A 664 -19.85 12.84 0.71
C HIS A 664 -19.49 12.35 -0.69
N LEU A 665 -20.30 12.72 -1.67
CA LEU A 665 -20.11 12.40 -3.07
C LEU A 665 -20.00 13.68 -3.90
N VAL A 666 -18.99 13.73 -4.76
CA VAL A 666 -18.80 14.83 -5.69
C VAL A 666 -19.32 14.41 -7.06
N HIS A 667 -20.34 15.11 -7.57
CA HIS A 667 -20.86 14.83 -8.91
C HIS A 667 -19.81 15.08 -10.00
N GLY A 668 -18.95 16.11 -9.87
CA GLY A 668 -17.85 16.37 -10.81
C GLY A 668 -18.23 16.87 -12.21
N ASN A 669 -19.50 16.79 -12.61
CA ASN A 669 -19.97 17.23 -13.94
C ASN A 669 -21.40 17.81 -13.92
N VAL A 670 -21.62 18.88 -13.14
CA VAL A 670 -22.93 19.55 -13.05
C VAL A 670 -23.01 20.64 -14.12
N CYS A 671 -23.78 20.39 -15.18
CA CYS A 671 -24.04 21.37 -16.23
C CYS A 671 -25.46 21.21 -16.79
N ALA A 672 -25.95 22.20 -17.55
CA ALA A 672 -27.30 22.18 -18.10
C ALA A 672 -27.57 21.00 -19.07
N LYS A 673 -26.52 20.35 -19.61
CA LYS A 673 -26.64 19.13 -20.42
C LYS A 673 -26.99 17.89 -19.57
N ASN A 674 -26.57 17.88 -18.30
CA ASN A 674 -26.77 16.78 -17.35
C ASN A 674 -27.96 17.02 -16.40
N VAL A 675 -28.63 18.18 -16.49
CA VAL A 675 -29.88 18.42 -15.77
C VAL A 675 -31.02 18.09 -16.72
N LEU A 676 -31.85 17.10 -16.38
CA LEU A 676 -32.99 16.67 -17.18
C LEU A 676 -34.29 17.25 -16.64
N LEU A 677 -35.14 17.74 -17.54
CA LEU A 677 -36.48 18.19 -17.19
C LEU A 677 -37.46 17.00 -17.30
N ILE A 678 -38.06 16.64 -16.17
CA ILE A 678 -39.01 15.53 -16.05
C ILE A 678 -40.44 16.03 -16.24
N ARG A 679 -40.75 17.22 -15.72
CA ARG A 679 -42.08 17.85 -15.81
C ARG A 679 -41.96 19.35 -16.05
N GLU A 680 -42.75 19.88 -16.97
CA GLU A 680 -42.88 21.32 -17.21
C GLU A 680 -43.73 22.01 -16.11
N GLU A 681 -43.62 23.33 -16.02
CA GLU A 681 -44.56 24.12 -15.22
C GLU A 681 -45.96 24.07 -15.88
N ASP A 682 -46.99 23.76 -15.09
CA ASP A 682 -48.37 23.93 -15.49
C ASP A 682 -49.10 24.86 -14.53
N ARG A 683 -49.37 26.08 -15.03
CA ARG A 683 -50.02 27.15 -14.27
C ARG A 683 -51.49 26.87 -13.98
N ARG A 684 -52.14 25.97 -14.73
CA ARG A 684 -53.54 25.61 -14.50
C ARG A 684 -53.69 24.67 -13.31
N THR A 685 -52.73 23.76 -13.14
CA THR A 685 -52.72 22.79 -12.03
C THR A 685 -51.84 23.21 -10.86
N GLY A 686 -51.11 24.33 -10.97
CA GLY A 686 -50.16 24.79 -9.96
C GLY A 686 -48.88 23.94 -9.90
N SER A 687 -48.64 23.08 -10.89
CA SER A 687 -47.50 22.17 -10.92
C SER A 687 -46.22 22.92 -11.26
N LEU A 688 -45.26 22.91 -10.34
CA LEU A 688 -43.93 23.47 -10.56
C LEU A 688 -43.08 22.58 -11.49
N PRO A 689 -42.09 23.17 -12.21
CA PRO A 689 -41.15 22.39 -13.01
C PRO A 689 -40.43 21.37 -12.12
N PHE A 690 -40.07 20.22 -12.67
CA PHE A 690 -39.37 19.17 -11.93
C PHE A 690 -38.14 18.69 -12.68
N ILE A 691 -36.97 18.83 -12.06
CA ILE A 691 -35.69 18.42 -12.63
C ILE A 691 -35.09 17.24 -11.88
N LYS A 692 -34.27 16.48 -12.61
CA LYS A 692 -33.37 15.47 -12.06
C LYS A 692 -31.98 15.64 -12.66
N LEU A 693 -30.95 15.52 -11.83
CA LEU A 693 -29.55 15.50 -12.25
C LEU A 693 -29.19 14.07 -12.69
N SER A 694 -28.68 13.92 -13.91
CA SER A 694 -28.22 12.64 -14.47
C SER A 694 -26.89 12.19 -13.85
N ASP A 695 -26.38 11.03 -14.25
CA ASP A 695 -25.02 10.59 -13.91
C ASP A 695 -23.93 11.58 -14.38
N PRO A 696 -22.73 11.52 -13.78
CA PRO A 696 -21.61 12.38 -14.14
C PRO A 696 -20.91 11.99 -15.45
N GLY A 697 -21.19 10.79 -15.97
CA GLY A 697 -20.48 10.20 -17.10
C GLY A 697 -19.04 9.82 -16.79
N ILE A 698 -18.24 9.59 -17.84
CA ILE A 698 -16.80 9.32 -17.71
C ILE A 698 -16.09 10.63 -17.33
N GLY A 699 -15.33 10.61 -16.24
CA GLY A 699 -14.71 11.79 -15.65
C GLY A 699 -13.73 12.52 -16.57
N ILE A 700 -13.72 13.86 -16.51
CA ILE A 700 -12.83 14.74 -17.30
C ILE A 700 -11.34 14.45 -17.02
N ALA A 701 -11.01 13.94 -15.83
CA ALA A 701 -9.64 13.57 -15.43
C ALA A 701 -9.07 12.36 -16.19
N VAL A 702 -9.93 11.55 -16.81
CA VAL A 702 -9.56 10.35 -17.59
C VAL A 702 -9.38 10.68 -19.07
N LEU A 703 -9.65 11.93 -19.48
CA LEU A 703 -9.49 12.38 -20.85
C LEU A 703 -7.99 12.60 -21.18
N PRO A 704 -7.49 12.09 -22.31
CA PRO A 704 -6.16 12.43 -22.80
C PRO A 704 -6.03 13.95 -22.97
N LYS A 705 -5.00 14.56 -22.37
CA LYS A 705 -4.66 15.96 -22.62
C LYS A 705 -4.05 16.09 -24.02
N GLU A 706 -4.86 16.63 -24.92
CA GLU A 706 -4.60 17.18 -26.26
C GLU A 706 -3.94 16.28 -27.32
N GLY A 707 -4.72 16.01 -28.37
CA GLY A 707 -4.26 15.45 -29.64
C GLY A 707 -5.30 15.42 -30.74
N ASP A 708 -6.38 16.21 -30.69
CA ASP A 708 -7.19 16.48 -31.90
C ASP A 708 -8.04 17.76 -31.70
N LYS A 709 -7.47 18.90 -32.07
CA LYS A 709 -8.24 20.14 -32.22
C LYS A 709 -9.03 20.08 -33.53
N ARG A 710 -10.07 19.24 -33.57
CA ARG A 710 -11.19 19.41 -34.52
C ARG A 710 -12.52 19.14 -33.83
N SER A 711 -13.20 20.25 -33.54
CA SER A 711 -14.65 20.37 -33.33
C SER A 711 -15.27 19.57 -32.17
N PHE A 712 -15.06 20.06 -30.96
CA PHE A 712 -16.10 20.00 -29.93
C PHE A 712 -16.50 21.44 -29.58
N VAL A 713 -17.66 21.85 -30.09
CA VAL A 713 -18.30 23.12 -29.73
C VAL A 713 -18.93 22.92 -28.35
N PHE A 714 -18.47 23.70 -27.37
CA PHE A 714 -18.97 23.69 -25.98
C PHE A 714 -20.44 24.06 -25.89
#